data_AF-A0A1I4YPX6-F1
#
_entry.id   AF-A0A1I4YPX6-F1
#
_cell.length_a   1.000
_cell.length_b   1.000
_cell.length_c   1.000
_cell.angle_alpha   90.00
_cell.angle_beta   90.00
_cell.angle_gamma   90.00
#
_symmetry.space_group_name_H-M   'P 1'
#
loop_
_entity.id
_entity.type
_entity.pdbx_description
1 polymer ?
#
loop_
_entity_poly.entity_id
_entity_poly.type
_entity_poly.pdbx_seq_one_letter_code
_entity_poly.pdbx_strand_id
1 'polypeptide(L)'
;METGNVYPPRYSGFIVIRMAQETAPASESMTTLRSFAAECKLHGIEKLLDLYEIKETRPAIRALLPEKIRELEKQAAQTELPPLHSLTSYWKLDVRHCPEKSEEIVKRFSALDEVEVAYRELEATDPAVNPADDPYNANQNYQDAAPVGIDARWAWTQPNGEGAGVGFVDLEQGWFLNHEDFASKLPALLYGDNRDGIDGYVGNHGTAVLGEVIADDNTVGVVGIAPSVSSVNVTSHWDTASSSSGNVADAIAGALPTLQVGDVLLLEIQKGLLPTETDVADLDAIRLAVALGIVVVEAAGNGSFDLDSYTDGAGKFVLSRGSADFMESGAIMVGAALSPLPHNRAGFSNFGSRVDCYGWGENVVTAGYGDLDGGGGDNTRTYTSTFNGTSSASPIISGAALIVQGIYRANTGEPLSPLEMRALLSDRATGTAQGGGVPGNIGVMPDLRLIIETILPRLVTIIADSGNFGEVCIGSFKDMVLTLSNSGGNMLTVTNITSSDAAEFLVPGVLSYPLTIEAGNAIEVPIRFQPNSLGPKAETITVFSNDSSGSKSVEVSGRARAPRLVAIIANAGNFGNACVGSFVDQMITLSNSGRCTLTITSITSSSAEFLAPNVLAYPIAIEAGGSLQIPVRFEPTGFGAKGGMITIISDDPAGEKNISVSGNAPFGKLVVTGSTCIGGVTACCLGERTISICNAGECKLYVTSVAFKRKSRHWKLVNNPFPATLFPGSCLSVLIRYKATEKCPRSCELVITSDDPETPVKTLDVMAYTIWSDCGCKNCDDCRRGCGGKHHDESCSAQGIDACCEDEGHDHEEDDDDEG
;
A
#
# COMPACT_ATOMS: atom_id res chain seq x y z
N MET A 1 -10.84 1.50 -33.81
CA MET A 1 -10.66 2.06 -32.45
C MET A 1 -12.05 2.32 -31.90
N GLU A 2 -12.26 1.95 -30.64
CA GLU A 2 -13.56 2.05 -29.97
C GLU A 2 -14.03 3.50 -29.86
N THR A 3 -15.35 3.63 -29.87
CA THR A 3 -16.19 4.82 -29.80
C THR A 3 -15.70 5.92 -28.87
N GLY A 4 -15.79 7.17 -29.33
CA GLY A 4 -15.54 8.38 -28.55
C GLY A 4 -16.27 8.36 -27.21
N ASN A 5 -15.51 8.14 -26.15
CA ASN A 5 -15.94 8.44 -24.79
C ASN A 5 -15.86 9.95 -24.62
N VAL A 6 -17.02 10.62 -24.59
CA VAL A 6 -17.12 11.95 -24.00
C VAL A 6 -16.74 11.78 -22.53
N TYR A 7 -15.50 12.13 -22.18
CA TYR A 7 -15.06 12.10 -20.79
C TYR A 7 -16.00 12.99 -19.97
N PRO A 8 -16.51 12.52 -18.82
CA PRO A 8 -17.28 13.37 -17.94
C PRO A 8 -16.42 14.58 -17.53
N PRO A 9 -16.98 15.80 -17.48
CA PRO A 9 -16.23 17.00 -17.09
C PRO A 9 -15.51 16.77 -15.77
N ARG A 10 -14.20 17.02 -15.75
CA ARG A 10 -13.38 16.96 -14.54
C ARG A 10 -13.57 18.23 -13.74
N TYR A 11 -13.87 18.07 -12.46
CA TYR A 11 -14.11 19.17 -11.54
C TYR A 11 -12.96 19.26 -10.55
N SER A 12 -12.52 20.49 -10.25
CA SER A 12 -11.36 20.76 -9.39
C SER A 12 -11.59 20.42 -7.90
N GLY A 13 -12.81 20.02 -7.56
CA GLY A 13 -13.25 19.81 -6.18
C GLY A 13 -13.66 21.11 -5.45
N PHE A 14 -13.63 22.25 -6.15
CA PHE A 14 -14.16 23.51 -5.63
C PHE A 14 -15.54 23.81 -6.21
N ILE A 15 -16.32 24.59 -5.45
CA ILE A 15 -17.51 25.27 -5.97
C ILE A 15 -17.26 26.77 -5.94
N VAL A 16 -17.85 27.48 -6.90
CA VAL A 16 -17.82 28.94 -6.97
C VAL A 16 -19.24 29.45 -6.82
N ILE A 17 -19.42 30.44 -5.95
CA ILE A 17 -20.68 31.14 -5.77
C ILE A 17 -20.52 32.61 -6.11
N ARG A 18 -21.58 33.23 -6.62
CA ARG A 18 -21.70 34.68 -6.79
C ARG A 18 -22.81 35.20 -5.88
N MET A 19 -22.50 36.24 -5.12
CA MET A 19 -23.44 36.91 -4.23
C MET A 19 -24.52 37.68 -5.01
N ALA A 20 -25.76 37.66 -4.50
CA ALA A 20 -26.84 38.50 -5.03
C ALA A 20 -26.50 40.00 -4.91
N GLN A 21 -26.95 40.80 -5.89
CA GLN A 21 -26.44 42.14 -6.24
C GLN A 21 -26.57 43.23 -5.14
N GLU A 22 -27.15 42.94 -3.97
CA GLU A 22 -27.43 43.91 -2.89
C GLU A 22 -26.54 43.77 -1.63
N THR A 23 -25.52 42.92 -1.62
CA THR A 23 -24.66 42.73 -0.43
C THR A 23 -23.33 43.47 -0.55
N ALA A 24 -23.21 44.63 0.11
CA ALA A 24 -21.94 45.35 0.26
C ALA A 24 -21.48 45.29 1.74
N PRO A 25 -20.29 44.73 2.04
CA PRO A 25 -19.74 44.74 3.40
C PRO A 25 -19.29 46.15 3.78
N ALA A 26 -19.29 46.47 5.07
CA ALA A 26 -18.80 47.74 5.60
C ALA A 26 -17.27 47.76 5.78
N SER A 27 -16.61 46.59 5.77
CA SER A 27 -15.16 46.42 5.87
C SER A 27 -14.56 45.65 4.68
N GLU A 28 -13.44 46.15 4.15
CA GLU A 28 -12.78 45.60 2.95
C GLU A 28 -11.69 44.56 3.26
N SER A 29 -11.49 44.19 4.52
CA SER A 29 -10.44 43.25 4.96
C SER A 29 -10.90 41.79 5.10
N MET A 30 -12.10 41.46 4.62
CA MET A 30 -12.68 40.13 4.80
C MET A 30 -12.00 39.09 3.91
N THR A 31 -11.29 38.16 4.53
CA THR A 31 -10.52 37.11 3.86
C THR A 31 -11.29 35.80 3.66
N THR A 32 -12.46 35.67 4.29
CA THR A 32 -13.30 34.46 4.25
C THR A 32 -14.77 34.79 3.97
N LEU A 33 -15.49 33.85 3.35
CA LEU A 33 -16.91 34.00 3.08
C LEU A 33 -17.73 34.01 4.37
N ARG A 34 -17.27 33.32 5.41
CA ARG A 34 -17.94 33.29 6.72
C ARG A 34 -17.95 34.66 7.38
N SER A 35 -16.81 35.36 7.38
CA SER A 35 -16.73 36.71 7.95
C SER A 35 -17.54 37.72 7.13
N PHE A 36 -17.56 37.56 5.81
CA PHE A 36 -18.43 38.34 4.91
C PHE A 36 -19.92 38.09 5.17
N ALA A 37 -20.32 36.82 5.32
CA ALA A 37 -21.71 36.43 5.58
C ALA A 37 -22.20 36.96 6.93
N ALA A 38 -21.39 36.90 7.99
CA ALA A 38 -21.73 37.43 9.31
C ALA A 38 -21.95 38.95 9.29
N GLU A 39 -21.10 39.68 8.59
CA GLU A 39 -21.19 41.14 8.47
C GLU A 39 -22.44 41.57 7.67
N CYS A 40 -22.71 40.89 6.55
CA CYS A 40 -23.85 41.15 5.70
C CYS A 40 -25.15 40.47 6.18
N LYS A 41 -25.13 39.75 7.31
CA LYS A 41 -26.27 39.02 7.91
C LYS A 41 -26.88 37.96 6.97
N LEU A 42 -26.04 37.22 6.27
CA LEU A 42 -26.41 36.20 5.28
C LEU A 42 -26.53 34.82 5.93
N HIS A 43 -27.58 34.63 6.71
CA HIS A 43 -27.77 33.47 7.57
C HIS A 43 -27.93 32.14 6.79
N GLY A 44 -28.42 32.17 5.55
CA GLY A 44 -28.49 30.98 4.70
C GLY A 44 -27.09 30.43 4.38
N ILE A 45 -26.15 31.31 4.05
CA ILE A 45 -24.76 30.94 3.74
C ILE A 45 -24.04 30.43 4.99
N GLU A 46 -24.17 31.11 6.13
CA GLU A 46 -23.58 30.66 7.40
C GLU A 46 -24.03 29.23 7.75
N LYS A 47 -25.33 28.97 7.62
CA LYS A 47 -25.92 27.66 7.90
C LYS A 47 -25.40 26.55 6.97
N LEU A 48 -25.22 26.83 5.68
CA LEU A 48 -24.68 25.85 4.73
C LEU A 48 -23.18 25.62 4.92
N LEU A 49 -22.41 26.66 5.26
CA LEU A 49 -21.00 26.51 5.61
C LEU A 49 -20.82 25.63 6.85
N ASP A 50 -21.69 25.75 7.84
CA ASP A 50 -21.69 24.88 9.03
C ASP A 50 -22.15 23.46 8.72
N LEU A 51 -23.25 23.32 7.97
CA LEU A 51 -23.83 22.02 7.63
C LEU A 51 -22.83 21.12 6.88
N TYR A 52 -22.04 21.69 5.98
CA TYR A 52 -21.07 20.97 5.16
C TYR A 52 -19.63 21.07 5.69
N GLU A 53 -19.45 21.68 6.87
CA GLU A 53 -18.15 21.94 7.48
C GLU A 53 -17.13 22.65 6.55
N ILE A 54 -17.60 23.50 5.65
CA ILE A 54 -16.77 24.22 4.68
C ILE A 54 -15.99 25.31 5.42
N LYS A 55 -14.70 25.06 5.65
CA LYS A 55 -13.79 25.97 6.38
C LYS A 55 -12.99 26.86 5.43
N GLU A 56 -12.56 26.31 4.31
CA GLU A 56 -11.74 27.04 3.33
C GLU A 56 -12.61 27.76 2.31
N THR A 57 -12.73 29.08 2.51
CA THR A 57 -13.44 29.97 1.61
C THR A 57 -12.58 31.18 1.32
N ARG A 58 -12.61 31.67 0.08
CA ARG A 58 -11.82 32.82 -0.35
C ARG A 58 -12.46 33.55 -1.53
N PRO A 59 -12.13 34.83 -1.78
CA PRO A 59 -12.49 35.49 -3.02
C PRO A 59 -11.95 34.71 -4.23
N ALA A 60 -12.74 34.62 -5.31
CA ALA A 60 -12.31 33.96 -6.54
C ALA A 60 -11.14 34.72 -7.20
N ILE A 61 -11.16 36.05 -7.13
CA ILE A 61 -10.11 36.92 -7.66
C ILE A 61 -9.24 37.43 -6.50
N ARG A 62 -7.94 37.15 -6.56
CA ARG A 62 -6.95 37.53 -5.53
C ARG A 62 -5.80 38.37 -6.05
N ALA A 63 -5.66 38.47 -7.38
CA ALA A 63 -4.55 39.16 -8.02
C ALA A 63 -4.55 40.67 -7.76
N LEU A 64 -5.74 41.24 -7.48
CA LEU A 64 -5.93 42.66 -7.19
C LEU A 64 -6.79 42.82 -5.94
N LEU A 65 -6.56 43.91 -5.20
CA LEU A 65 -7.43 44.30 -4.09
C LEU A 65 -8.85 44.65 -4.61
N PRO A 66 -9.93 44.38 -3.85
CA PRO A 66 -11.30 44.64 -4.29
C PRO A 66 -11.56 46.07 -4.77
N GLU A 67 -10.94 47.05 -4.12
CA GLU A 67 -10.98 48.47 -4.51
C GLU A 67 -10.42 48.72 -5.91
N LYS A 68 -9.31 48.06 -6.25
CA LYS A 68 -8.68 48.19 -7.56
C LYS A 68 -9.50 47.53 -8.65
N ILE A 69 -10.11 46.39 -8.33
CA ILE A 69 -11.07 45.69 -9.22
C ILE A 69 -12.26 46.61 -9.51
N ARG A 70 -12.88 47.21 -8.49
CA ARG A 70 -14.01 48.14 -8.66
C ARG A 70 -13.62 49.42 -9.42
N GLU A 71 -12.40 49.92 -9.24
CA GLU A 71 -11.87 51.04 -10.01
C GLU A 71 -11.78 50.69 -11.50
N LEU A 72 -11.22 49.53 -11.83
CA LEU A 72 -11.15 49.02 -13.21
C LEU A 72 -12.54 48.78 -13.79
N GLU A 73 -13.46 48.20 -13.01
CA GLU A 73 -14.85 47.99 -13.42
C GLU A 73 -15.56 49.31 -13.71
N LYS A 74 -15.34 50.34 -12.89
CA LYS A 74 -15.91 51.68 -13.09
C LYS A 74 -15.34 52.38 -14.34
N GLN A 75 -14.05 52.16 -14.64
CA GLN A 75 -13.44 52.64 -15.88
C GLN A 75 -14.02 51.91 -17.10
N ALA A 76 -14.20 50.59 -17.01
CA ALA A 76 -14.75 49.75 -18.07
C ALA A 76 -16.26 49.94 -18.28
N ALA A 77 -17.00 50.40 -17.26
CA ALA A 77 -18.46 50.61 -17.31
C ALA A 77 -18.93 51.63 -18.36
N GLN A 78 -18.02 52.47 -18.87
CA GLN A 78 -18.30 53.48 -19.90
C GLN A 78 -17.91 53.01 -21.32
N THR A 79 -17.42 51.78 -21.47
CA THR A 79 -17.00 51.21 -22.76
C THR A 79 -18.17 50.53 -23.48
N GLU A 80 -17.97 50.12 -24.74
CA GLU A 80 -18.97 49.37 -25.51
C GLU A 80 -19.30 48.00 -24.89
N LEU A 81 -18.45 47.49 -23.98
CA LEU A 81 -18.63 46.22 -23.27
C LEU A 81 -18.46 46.43 -21.75
N PRO A 82 -19.47 47.00 -21.07
CA PRO A 82 -19.39 47.19 -19.63
C PRO A 82 -19.36 45.84 -18.88
N PRO A 83 -18.64 45.74 -17.74
CA PRO A 83 -18.65 44.52 -16.91
C PRO A 83 -20.07 44.15 -16.49
N LEU A 84 -20.46 42.89 -16.70
CA LEU A 84 -21.81 42.40 -16.42
C LEU A 84 -22.10 42.28 -14.92
N HIS A 85 -21.11 41.83 -14.15
CA HIS A 85 -21.18 41.66 -12.70
C HIS A 85 -19.82 42.01 -12.09
N SER A 86 -19.81 42.45 -10.84
CA SER A 86 -18.54 42.70 -10.15
C SER A 86 -17.82 41.39 -9.87
N LEU A 87 -16.53 41.33 -10.24
CA LEU A 87 -15.61 40.26 -9.91
C LEU A 87 -15.40 40.13 -8.39
N THR A 88 -15.69 41.18 -7.62
CA THR A 88 -15.63 41.15 -6.15
C THR A 88 -16.75 40.33 -5.50
N SER A 89 -17.79 39.96 -6.24
CA SER A 89 -18.93 39.19 -5.73
C SER A 89 -18.73 37.66 -5.77
N TYR A 90 -17.62 37.18 -6.33
CA TYR A 90 -17.37 35.75 -6.53
C TYR A 90 -16.50 35.17 -5.41
N TRP A 91 -16.95 34.04 -4.86
CA TRP A 91 -16.28 33.31 -3.79
C TRP A 91 -16.05 31.86 -4.20
N LYS A 92 -14.87 31.35 -3.87
CA LYS A 92 -14.46 29.96 -4.09
C LYS A 92 -14.46 29.22 -2.76
N LEU A 93 -15.11 28.06 -2.73
CA LEU A 93 -15.29 27.21 -1.56
C LEU A 93 -14.68 25.83 -1.85
N ASP A 94 -13.81 25.34 -0.96
CA ASP A 94 -13.31 23.98 -1.04
C ASP A 94 -14.34 22.99 -0.49
N VAL A 95 -14.75 22.01 -1.30
CA VAL A 95 -15.70 20.97 -0.88
C VAL A 95 -15.11 19.57 -1.03
N ARG A 96 -13.81 19.44 -1.26
CA ARG A 96 -13.12 18.14 -1.45
C ARG A 96 -13.20 17.25 -0.22
N HIS A 97 -13.32 17.84 0.96
CA HIS A 97 -13.45 17.14 2.23
C HIS A 97 -14.91 16.83 2.60
N CYS A 98 -15.90 17.32 1.83
CA CYS A 98 -17.30 17.11 2.14
C CYS A 98 -17.74 15.71 1.71
N PRO A 99 -18.48 14.97 2.55
CA PRO A 99 -18.98 13.64 2.21
C PRO A 99 -20.13 13.68 1.19
N GLU A 100 -20.88 14.78 1.12
CA GLU A 100 -21.88 15.00 0.06
C GLU A 100 -21.25 15.33 -1.29
N LYS A 101 -21.87 14.83 -2.36
CA LYS A 101 -21.49 15.14 -3.74
C LYS A 101 -21.61 16.65 -4.02
N SER A 102 -20.63 17.22 -4.70
CA SER A 102 -20.55 18.67 -4.96
C SER A 102 -21.75 19.22 -5.75
N GLU A 103 -22.43 18.40 -6.56
CA GLU A 103 -23.68 18.76 -7.25
C GLU A 103 -24.81 19.08 -6.26
N GLU A 104 -24.93 18.30 -5.19
CA GLU A 104 -25.98 18.49 -4.19
C GLU A 104 -25.66 19.72 -3.33
N ILE A 105 -24.38 19.96 -3.04
CA ILE A 105 -23.94 21.18 -2.33
C ILE A 105 -24.27 22.42 -3.18
N VAL A 106 -23.95 22.40 -4.49
CA VAL A 106 -24.29 23.49 -5.42
C VAL A 106 -25.80 23.75 -5.44
N LYS A 107 -26.64 22.71 -5.56
CA LYS A 107 -28.11 22.88 -5.54
C LYS A 107 -28.61 23.60 -4.30
N ARG A 108 -28.00 23.34 -3.14
CA ARG A 108 -28.40 24.01 -1.89
C ARG A 108 -27.96 25.46 -1.82
N PHE A 109 -26.74 25.76 -2.27
CA PHE A 109 -26.29 27.16 -2.38
C PHE A 109 -27.13 27.93 -3.41
N SER A 110 -27.48 27.33 -4.55
CA SER A 110 -28.35 27.96 -5.56
C SER A 110 -29.80 28.20 -5.10
N ALA A 111 -30.25 27.55 -4.02
CA ALA A 111 -31.60 27.72 -3.48
C ALA A 111 -31.69 28.85 -2.44
N LEU A 112 -30.57 29.49 -2.11
CA LEU A 112 -30.50 30.62 -1.20
C LEU A 112 -30.80 31.92 -1.96
N ASP A 113 -31.69 32.76 -1.42
CA ASP A 113 -31.96 34.09 -1.96
C ASP A 113 -30.71 34.99 -1.91
N GLU A 114 -29.74 34.65 -1.05
CA GLU A 114 -28.47 35.36 -0.91
C GLU A 114 -27.45 35.04 -2.03
N VAL A 115 -27.68 33.99 -2.82
CA VAL A 115 -26.73 33.50 -3.85
C VAL A 115 -27.37 33.61 -5.23
N GLU A 116 -26.76 34.39 -6.11
CA GLU A 116 -27.27 34.60 -7.47
C GLU A 116 -26.96 33.40 -8.39
N VAL A 117 -25.75 32.83 -8.25
CA VAL A 117 -25.36 31.61 -8.96
C VAL A 117 -24.38 30.81 -8.12
N ALA A 118 -24.48 29.49 -8.18
CA ALA A 118 -23.49 28.57 -7.68
C ALA A 118 -23.19 27.51 -8.76
N TYR A 119 -21.93 27.14 -8.91
CA TYR A 119 -21.52 26.12 -9.87
C TYR A 119 -20.28 25.38 -9.39
N ARG A 120 -20.05 24.20 -9.96
CA ARG A 120 -18.82 23.43 -9.73
C ARG A 120 -17.72 23.99 -10.61
N GLU A 121 -16.56 24.25 -10.03
CA GLU A 121 -15.41 24.72 -10.79
C GLU A 121 -14.85 23.57 -11.63
N LEU A 122 -14.79 23.79 -12.95
CA LEU A 122 -14.11 22.90 -13.86
C LEU A 122 -12.59 23.00 -13.67
N GLU A 123 -11.91 21.88 -13.87
CA GLU A 123 -10.46 21.90 -14.01
C GLU A 123 -10.11 22.72 -15.28
N ALA A 124 -9.17 23.66 -15.16
CA ALA A 124 -8.64 24.36 -16.32
C ALA A 124 -7.74 23.37 -17.08
N THR A 125 -8.09 23.08 -18.33
CA THR A 125 -7.28 22.29 -19.25
C THR A 125 -6.81 23.21 -20.38
N ASP A 126 -5.55 23.07 -20.77
CA ASP A 126 -5.09 23.66 -22.03
C ASP A 126 -5.86 22.99 -23.20
N PRO A 127 -6.18 23.72 -24.28
CA PRO A 127 -6.67 23.06 -25.49
C PRO A 127 -5.58 22.08 -25.96
N ALA A 128 -5.94 20.80 -26.11
CA ALA A 128 -5.04 19.80 -26.65
C ALA A 128 -5.22 19.74 -28.17
N VAL A 129 -4.12 19.67 -28.93
CA VAL A 129 -4.17 19.47 -30.40
C VAL A 129 -5.10 18.31 -30.75
N ASN A 130 -6.06 18.53 -31.65
CA ASN A 130 -6.90 17.47 -32.21
C ASN A 130 -6.59 17.27 -33.71
N PRO A 131 -5.38 16.79 -34.03
CA PRO A 131 -4.89 16.78 -35.41
C PRO A 131 -5.67 15.84 -36.34
N ALA A 132 -6.59 15.03 -35.80
CA ALA A 132 -7.42 14.13 -36.58
C ALA A 132 -8.61 14.83 -37.27
N ASP A 133 -8.92 16.09 -36.92
CA ASP A 133 -9.98 16.86 -37.56
C ASP A 133 -9.49 17.79 -38.69
N ASP A 134 -8.17 17.97 -38.86
CA ASP A 134 -7.55 18.62 -40.02
C ASP A 134 -7.34 17.63 -41.19
N PRO A 135 -7.88 17.91 -42.40
CA PRO A 135 -7.93 16.97 -43.52
C PRO A 135 -6.59 16.35 -43.97
N TYR A 136 -5.49 17.09 -43.86
CA TYR A 136 -4.19 16.68 -44.41
C TYR A 136 -3.18 16.22 -43.35
N ASN A 137 -3.50 16.33 -42.05
CA ASN A 137 -2.56 15.90 -41.00
C ASN A 137 -2.19 14.42 -41.11
N ALA A 138 -3.14 13.56 -41.52
CA ALA A 138 -2.88 12.14 -41.72
C ALA A 138 -1.75 11.84 -42.72
N ASN A 139 -1.39 12.82 -43.57
CA ASN A 139 -0.29 12.73 -44.53
C ASN A 139 1.01 13.41 -44.05
N GLN A 140 1.01 14.08 -42.89
CA GLN A 140 2.18 14.67 -42.26
C GLN A 140 2.97 13.60 -41.47
N ASN A 141 3.51 12.60 -42.16
CA ASN A 141 4.18 11.47 -41.50
C ASN A 141 5.53 11.83 -40.86
N TYR A 142 6.14 12.96 -41.22
CA TYR A 142 7.32 13.49 -40.55
C TYR A 142 7.06 13.85 -39.06
N GLN A 143 5.78 13.98 -38.65
CA GLN A 143 5.37 14.19 -37.27
C GLN A 143 5.12 12.88 -36.49
N ASP A 144 5.10 11.72 -37.18
CA ASP A 144 4.87 10.42 -36.56
C ASP A 144 6.03 10.00 -35.65
N ALA A 145 5.79 8.95 -34.86
CA ALA A 145 6.79 8.36 -33.98
C ALA A 145 8.09 8.00 -34.72
N ALA A 146 9.21 8.19 -34.04
CA ALA A 146 10.48 7.69 -34.52
C ALA A 146 10.43 6.15 -34.67
N PRO A 147 11.11 5.56 -35.66
CA PRO A 147 12.08 6.21 -36.54
C PRO A 147 11.45 6.87 -37.77
N VAL A 148 10.13 6.88 -37.97
CA VAL A 148 9.51 7.41 -39.19
C VAL A 148 9.57 8.94 -39.23
N GLY A 149 9.16 9.59 -38.14
CA GLY A 149 9.20 11.04 -37.97
C GLY A 149 9.88 11.42 -36.66
N ILE A 150 9.60 12.64 -36.17
CA ILE A 150 10.21 13.21 -34.95
C ILE A 150 9.42 12.97 -33.65
N ASP A 151 8.30 12.23 -33.71
CA ASP A 151 7.37 11.98 -32.60
C ASP A 151 6.68 13.23 -32.00
N ALA A 152 6.37 14.21 -32.86
CA ALA A 152 5.65 15.43 -32.46
C ALA A 152 4.24 15.14 -31.94
N ARG A 153 3.55 14.14 -32.52
CA ARG A 153 2.23 13.72 -32.06
C ARG A 153 2.22 13.21 -30.62
N TRP A 154 3.27 12.51 -30.19
CA TRP A 154 3.42 12.16 -28.77
C TRP A 154 3.74 13.39 -27.93
N ALA A 155 4.60 14.29 -28.42
CA ALA A 155 4.96 15.49 -27.70
C ALA A 155 3.75 16.36 -27.37
N TRP A 156 2.78 16.53 -28.28
CA TRP A 156 1.52 17.24 -28.05
C TRP A 156 0.69 16.69 -26.89
N THR A 157 0.89 15.42 -26.51
CA THR A 157 0.21 14.83 -25.33
C THR A 157 0.86 15.23 -24.00
N GLN A 158 2.03 15.89 -24.04
CA GLN A 158 2.76 16.37 -22.88
C GLN A 158 2.37 17.83 -22.58
N PRO A 159 2.37 18.26 -21.30
CA PRO A 159 2.12 19.65 -20.95
C PRO A 159 3.09 20.61 -21.67
N ASN A 160 2.54 21.63 -22.35
CA ASN A 160 3.29 22.59 -23.19
C ASN A 160 4.03 21.97 -24.39
N GLY A 161 3.67 20.75 -24.79
CA GLY A 161 4.29 20.02 -25.90
C GLY A 161 3.99 20.54 -27.30
N GLU A 162 3.32 21.69 -27.40
CA GLU A 162 2.88 22.32 -28.64
C GLU A 162 3.68 23.60 -28.98
N GLY A 163 4.77 23.88 -28.24
CA GLY A 163 5.64 25.05 -28.43
C GLY A 163 5.17 26.32 -27.72
N ALA A 164 4.20 26.21 -26.82
CA ALA A 164 3.67 27.35 -26.05
C ALA A 164 4.77 28.09 -25.27
N GLY A 165 4.67 29.42 -25.22
CA GLY A 165 5.60 30.27 -24.49
C GLY A 165 6.95 30.54 -25.18
N VAL A 166 7.10 30.14 -26.45
CA VAL A 166 8.30 30.41 -27.27
C VAL A 166 7.91 31.27 -28.47
N GLY A 167 8.74 32.24 -28.85
CA GLY A 167 8.58 33.03 -30.07
C GLY A 167 9.27 32.37 -31.26
N PHE A 168 8.70 32.57 -32.45
CA PHE A 168 9.25 32.05 -33.70
C PHE A 168 9.37 33.16 -34.75
N VAL A 169 10.54 33.24 -35.38
CA VAL A 169 10.76 34.07 -36.56
C VAL A 169 11.24 33.19 -37.71
N ASP A 170 10.57 33.31 -38.85
CA ASP A 170 11.02 32.76 -40.13
C ASP A 170 11.71 33.84 -40.98
N LEU A 171 12.84 33.51 -41.59
CA LEU A 171 13.60 34.40 -42.46
C LEU A 171 13.71 33.82 -43.86
N GLU A 172 12.96 34.41 -44.79
CA GLU A 172 12.81 34.00 -46.20
C GLU A 172 12.56 35.27 -47.06
N GLN A 173 12.14 35.17 -48.33
CA GLN A 173 11.82 36.34 -49.17
C GLN A 173 10.33 36.59 -49.39
N GLY A 174 9.43 35.63 -49.16
CA GLY A 174 8.01 35.88 -49.39
C GLY A 174 7.03 34.78 -48.98
N TRP A 175 5.81 35.21 -48.65
CA TRP A 175 4.75 34.39 -48.03
C TRP A 175 3.34 34.88 -48.39
N PHE A 176 2.38 33.97 -48.30
CA PHE A 176 0.96 34.29 -48.07
C PHE A 176 0.70 34.42 -46.56
N LEU A 177 0.95 35.60 -45.99
CA LEU A 177 0.83 35.83 -44.53
C LEU A 177 -0.61 35.71 -44.00
N ASN A 178 -1.61 35.71 -44.88
CA ASN A 178 -3.03 35.56 -44.54
C ASN A 178 -3.59 34.20 -44.96
N HIS A 179 -2.75 33.16 -45.05
CA HIS A 179 -3.19 31.79 -45.32
C HIS A 179 -4.22 31.33 -44.27
N GLU A 180 -5.21 30.53 -44.68
CA GLU A 180 -6.33 30.13 -43.82
C GLU A 180 -5.90 29.35 -42.56
N ASP A 181 -4.83 28.54 -42.68
CA ASP A 181 -4.21 27.81 -41.56
C ASP A 181 -3.37 28.69 -40.62
N PHE A 182 -3.24 30.00 -40.86
CA PHE A 182 -2.52 30.92 -39.96
C PHE A 182 -3.47 31.88 -39.22
N ALA A 183 -4.79 31.64 -39.31
CA ALA A 183 -5.82 32.57 -38.89
C ALA A 183 -5.75 32.95 -37.40
N SER A 184 -5.34 32.04 -36.52
CA SER A 184 -5.20 32.30 -35.09
C SER A 184 -3.94 33.11 -34.76
N LYS A 185 -2.93 33.07 -35.65
CA LYS A 185 -1.58 33.63 -35.46
C LYS A 185 -1.02 34.21 -36.75
N LEU A 186 -1.63 35.30 -37.22
CA LEU A 186 -1.18 35.99 -38.42
C LEU A 186 0.29 36.42 -38.29
N PRO A 187 1.21 35.90 -39.13
CA PRO A 187 2.61 36.26 -39.08
C PRO A 187 2.82 37.74 -39.42
N ALA A 188 3.56 38.47 -38.58
CA ALA A 188 3.87 39.87 -38.84
C ALA A 188 5.25 40.02 -39.48
N LEU A 189 5.32 40.79 -40.59
CA LEU A 189 6.57 41.17 -41.22
C LEU A 189 7.28 42.25 -40.41
N LEU A 190 8.43 41.92 -39.82
CA LEU A 190 9.20 42.80 -38.95
C LEU A 190 10.22 43.65 -39.70
N TYR A 191 10.81 43.08 -40.76
CA TYR A 191 11.91 43.70 -41.51
C TYR A 191 11.91 43.22 -42.97
N GLY A 192 12.39 44.07 -43.88
CA GLY A 192 12.41 43.82 -45.32
C GLY A 192 11.01 43.90 -45.96
N ASP A 193 10.90 43.46 -47.20
CA ASP A 193 9.63 43.46 -47.93
C ASP A 193 9.17 42.04 -48.28
N ASN A 194 7.86 41.76 -48.18
CA ASN A 194 7.29 40.52 -48.69
C ASN A 194 7.33 40.54 -50.23
N ARG A 195 8.09 39.62 -50.84
CA ARG A 195 8.28 39.55 -52.30
C ARG A 195 7.09 38.98 -53.05
N ASP A 196 6.08 38.44 -52.36
CA ASP A 196 4.89 37.89 -53.03
C ASP A 196 4.25 38.93 -53.97
N GLY A 197 4.05 38.53 -55.24
CA GLY A 197 3.51 39.40 -56.29
C GLY A 197 4.50 40.40 -56.90
N ILE A 198 5.74 40.48 -56.39
CA ILE A 198 6.81 41.34 -56.93
C ILE A 198 7.64 40.56 -57.96
N ASP A 199 7.80 41.12 -59.15
CA ASP A 199 8.53 40.53 -60.28
C ASP A 199 8.10 39.09 -60.65
N GLY A 200 6.84 38.76 -60.39
CA GLY A 200 6.27 37.43 -60.65
C GLY A 200 6.70 36.36 -59.65
N TYR A 201 7.35 36.74 -58.54
CA TYR A 201 7.60 35.84 -57.42
C TYR A 201 6.30 35.48 -56.71
N VAL A 202 6.19 34.23 -56.27
CA VAL A 202 5.01 33.69 -55.59
C VAL A 202 5.45 33.13 -54.24
N GLY A 203 4.85 33.59 -53.15
CA GLY A 203 5.22 33.30 -51.76
C GLY A 203 5.03 31.86 -51.27
N ASN A 204 4.94 30.88 -52.17
CA ASN A 204 4.68 29.48 -51.83
C ASN A 204 5.72 28.87 -50.89
N HIS A 205 7.00 29.17 -51.12
CA HIS A 205 8.11 28.56 -50.38
C HIS A 205 8.09 28.93 -48.90
N GLY A 206 8.00 30.23 -48.57
CA GLY A 206 7.86 30.67 -47.19
C GLY A 206 6.53 30.23 -46.56
N THR A 207 5.43 30.18 -47.32
CA THR A 207 4.16 29.65 -46.79
C THR A 207 4.26 28.17 -46.43
N ALA A 208 4.96 27.36 -47.22
CA ALA A 208 5.19 25.95 -46.92
C ALA A 208 6.00 25.77 -45.63
N VAL A 209 7.04 26.56 -45.45
CA VAL A 209 7.85 26.60 -44.22
C VAL A 209 6.98 26.93 -43.00
N LEU A 210 6.18 28.01 -43.08
CA LEU A 210 5.29 28.38 -41.99
C LEU A 210 4.24 27.30 -41.71
N GLY A 211 3.71 26.65 -42.75
CA GLY A 211 2.74 25.56 -42.59
C GLY A 211 3.30 24.35 -41.82
N GLU A 212 4.59 24.05 -41.96
CA GLU A 212 5.22 22.95 -41.23
C GLU A 212 5.36 23.25 -39.74
N VAL A 213 5.59 24.52 -39.39
CA VAL A 213 5.94 24.92 -38.02
C VAL A 213 4.71 25.38 -37.24
N ILE A 214 3.90 26.27 -37.81
CA ILE A 214 2.92 27.08 -37.05
C ILE A 214 1.47 26.98 -37.54
N ALA A 215 1.17 26.13 -38.53
CA ALA A 215 -0.22 25.95 -38.95
C ALA A 215 -1.12 25.58 -37.76
N ASP A 216 -2.28 26.24 -37.70
CA ASP A 216 -3.24 26.11 -36.62
C ASP A 216 -3.83 24.69 -36.56
N ASP A 217 -4.17 24.24 -35.36
CA ASP A 217 -5.11 23.13 -35.15
C ASP A 217 -6.53 23.70 -35.24
N ASN A 218 -7.12 23.72 -36.44
CA ASN A 218 -8.34 24.50 -36.71
C ASN A 218 -9.37 23.81 -37.62
N THR A 219 -9.30 22.49 -37.78
CA THR A 219 -10.16 21.66 -38.66
C THR A 219 -9.96 21.89 -40.17
N VAL A 220 -8.91 22.61 -40.57
CA VAL A 220 -8.63 22.98 -41.96
C VAL A 220 -7.18 22.62 -42.27
N GLY A 221 -6.93 22.15 -43.48
CA GLY A 221 -5.58 21.99 -43.97
C GLY A 221 -4.69 21.04 -43.17
N VAL A 222 -3.58 21.59 -42.68
CA VAL A 222 -2.47 20.91 -41.99
C VAL A 222 -2.31 21.44 -40.57
N VAL A 223 -1.61 20.69 -39.71
CA VAL A 223 -1.23 21.15 -38.37
C VAL A 223 0.28 21.33 -38.31
N GLY A 224 0.73 22.48 -37.80
CA GLY A 224 2.14 22.76 -37.59
C GLY A 224 2.74 21.86 -36.51
N ILE A 225 4.05 21.66 -36.51
CA ILE A 225 4.73 20.91 -35.43
C ILE A 225 4.56 21.62 -34.09
N ALA A 226 4.64 22.95 -34.07
CA ALA A 226 4.52 23.78 -32.88
C ALA A 226 3.36 24.79 -33.06
N PRO A 227 2.10 24.31 -33.11
CA PRO A 227 0.95 25.15 -33.45
C PRO A 227 0.67 26.19 -32.36
N SER A 228 1.18 26.00 -31.13
CA SER A 228 0.87 26.81 -29.95
C SER A 228 1.92 27.86 -29.59
N VAL A 229 2.89 28.16 -30.46
CA VAL A 229 3.88 29.24 -30.24
C VAL A 229 3.25 30.57 -29.86
N SER A 230 3.99 31.36 -29.06
CA SER A 230 3.50 32.60 -28.44
C SER A 230 3.44 33.79 -29.40
N SER A 231 4.30 33.80 -30.41
CA SER A 231 4.29 34.79 -31.49
C SER A 231 4.90 34.18 -32.75
N VAL A 232 4.36 34.58 -33.90
CA VAL A 232 4.88 34.24 -35.23
C VAL A 232 5.19 35.53 -35.94
N ASN A 233 6.44 35.67 -36.35
CA ASN A 233 6.93 36.83 -37.08
C ASN A 233 7.76 36.36 -38.27
N VAL A 234 7.95 37.25 -39.23
CA VAL A 234 8.82 36.98 -40.39
C VAL A 234 9.76 38.14 -40.66
N THR A 235 10.96 37.86 -41.15
CA THR A 235 11.87 38.87 -41.69
C THR A 235 12.27 38.51 -43.11
N SER A 236 12.36 39.53 -43.96
CA SER A 236 12.67 39.35 -45.36
C SER A 236 14.07 39.83 -45.71
N HIS A 237 14.82 38.98 -46.42
CA HIS A 237 16.10 39.37 -47.03
C HIS A 237 15.92 40.06 -48.40
N TRP A 238 14.67 40.19 -48.86
CA TRP A 238 14.31 40.96 -50.04
C TRP A 238 14.11 42.44 -49.71
N ASP A 239 14.75 43.30 -50.50
CA ASP A 239 14.55 44.75 -50.48
C ASP A 239 14.04 45.20 -51.85
N THR A 240 12.80 45.69 -51.88
CA THR A 240 12.14 46.18 -53.10
C THR A 240 12.82 47.42 -53.65
N ALA A 241 13.41 48.26 -52.79
CA ALA A 241 14.05 49.50 -53.22
C ALA A 241 15.31 49.23 -54.06
N SER A 242 16.05 48.18 -53.72
CA SER A 242 17.25 47.75 -54.47
C SER A 242 17.01 46.56 -55.40
N SER A 243 15.82 45.95 -55.38
CA SER A 243 15.48 44.73 -56.12
C SER A 243 16.49 43.59 -55.86
N SER A 244 16.91 43.46 -54.60
CA SER A 244 17.98 42.55 -54.16
C SER A 244 17.47 41.57 -53.12
N SER A 245 17.84 40.29 -53.28
CA SER A 245 17.61 39.22 -52.32
C SER A 245 18.88 38.89 -51.51
N GLY A 246 19.84 39.81 -51.43
CA GLY A 246 21.15 39.55 -50.81
C GLY A 246 21.28 39.96 -49.33
N ASN A 247 20.24 40.56 -48.74
CA ASN A 247 20.35 41.30 -47.48
C ASN A 247 20.09 40.41 -46.24
N VAL A 248 20.74 39.25 -46.19
CA VAL A 248 20.48 38.21 -45.18
C VAL A 248 20.91 38.63 -43.78
N ALA A 249 22.17 39.06 -43.61
CA ALA A 249 22.65 39.59 -42.33
C ALA A 249 21.77 40.72 -41.76
N ASP A 250 21.28 41.62 -42.61
CA ASP A 250 20.37 42.70 -42.23
C ASP A 250 19.00 42.17 -41.78
N ALA A 251 18.46 41.18 -42.48
CA ALA A 251 17.21 40.52 -42.09
C ALA A 251 17.33 39.75 -40.77
N ILE A 252 18.48 39.12 -40.49
CA ILE A 252 18.79 38.50 -39.20
C ILE A 252 18.80 39.60 -38.12
N ALA A 253 19.54 40.69 -38.34
CA ALA A 253 19.61 41.81 -37.42
C ALA A 253 18.23 42.45 -37.16
N GLY A 254 17.37 42.50 -38.18
CA GLY A 254 16.00 43.00 -38.09
C GLY A 254 15.07 42.16 -37.20
N ALA A 255 15.35 40.87 -37.03
CA ALA A 255 14.57 39.97 -36.17
C ALA A 255 14.91 40.12 -34.67
N LEU A 256 16.15 40.49 -34.35
CA LEU A 256 16.68 40.47 -32.98
C LEU A 256 15.91 41.34 -31.96
N PRO A 257 15.39 42.53 -32.30
CA PRO A 257 14.69 43.38 -31.33
C PRO A 257 13.39 42.77 -30.77
N THR A 258 12.78 41.81 -31.46
CA THR A 258 11.54 41.15 -31.03
C THR A 258 11.78 39.79 -30.39
N LEU A 259 12.89 39.13 -30.72
CA LEU A 259 13.24 37.81 -30.19
C LEU A 259 13.75 37.91 -28.76
N GLN A 260 13.33 36.97 -27.92
CA GLN A 260 13.76 36.80 -26.53
C GLN A 260 14.71 35.60 -26.40
N VAL A 261 15.44 35.55 -25.27
CA VAL A 261 16.29 34.39 -24.95
C VAL A 261 15.46 33.10 -24.99
N GLY A 262 15.91 32.13 -25.80
CA GLY A 262 15.24 30.86 -26.02
C GLY A 262 14.29 30.83 -27.22
N ASP A 263 13.97 31.97 -27.83
CA ASP A 263 13.16 32.00 -29.06
C ASP A 263 13.93 31.41 -30.24
N VAL A 264 13.19 30.97 -31.26
CA VAL A 264 13.75 30.28 -32.43
C VAL A 264 13.72 31.20 -33.65
N LEU A 265 14.86 31.30 -34.33
CA LEU A 265 15.02 31.97 -35.63
C LEU A 265 15.41 30.92 -36.68
N LEU A 266 14.55 30.74 -37.68
CA LEU A 266 14.78 29.85 -38.81
C LEU A 266 15.30 30.63 -40.01
N LEU A 267 16.37 30.13 -40.63
CA LEU A 267 17.02 30.70 -41.81
C LEU A 267 16.81 29.78 -43.02
N GLU A 268 15.86 30.13 -43.89
CA GLU A 268 15.48 29.33 -45.06
C GLU A 268 16.27 29.66 -46.33
N ILE A 269 17.56 29.97 -46.17
CA ILE A 269 18.37 30.53 -47.25
C ILE A 269 19.50 29.61 -47.63
N GLN A 270 19.80 29.59 -48.93
CA GLN A 270 21.06 29.08 -49.45
C GLN A 270 21.74 30.12 -50.35
N LYS A 271 23.06 30.17 -50.31
CA LYS A 271 23.90 31.02 -51.18
C LYS A 271 24.70 30.14 -52.12
N GLY A 272 24.37 30.17 -53.41
CA GLY A 272 25.05 29.30 -54.39
C GLY A 272 24.94 27.81 -54.08
N LEU A 273 23.81 27.37 -53.52
CA LEU A 273 23.54 26.01 -53.01
C LEU A 273 24.37 25.60 -51.77
N LEU A 274 25.09 26.53 -51.15
CA LEU A 274 25.79 26.36 -49.87
C LEU A 274 24.98 26.99 -48.72
N PRO A 275 25.28 26.65 -47.45
CA PRO A 275 24.71 27.32 -46.29
C PRO A 275 24.97 28.84 -46.33
N THR A 276 24.07 29.63 -45.76
CA THR A 276 24.22 31.09 -45.75
C THR A 276 25.41 31.54 -44.91
N GLU A 277 25.81 30.77 -43.89
CA GLU A 277 27.00 31.04 -43.06
C GLU A 277 28.34 30.98 -43.84
N THR A 278 28.33 30.61 -45.12
CA THR A 278 29.49 30.78 -46.01
C THR A 278 29.78 32.24 -46.35
N ASP A 279 28.79 33.13 -46.21
CA ASP A 279 28.96 34.57 -46.23
C ASP A 279 29.35 35.06 -44.82
N VAL A 280 30.46 35.77 -44.73
CA VAL A 280 31.04 36.20 -43.44
C VAL A 280 30.10 37.15 -42.70
N ALA A 281 29.34 37.99 -43.41
CA ALA A 281 28.39 38.90 -42.76
C ALA A 281 27.23 38.12 -42.12
N ASP A 282 26.75 37.08 -42.80
CA ASP A 282 25.67 36.23 -42.30
C ASP A 282 26.16 35.39 -41.12
N LEU A 283 27.38 34.82 -41.20
CA LEU A 283 28.02 34.11 -40.09
C LEU A 283 28.09 34.98 -38.83
N ASP A 284 28.55 36.23 -38.95
CA ASP A 284 28.66 37.14 -37.81
C ASP A 284 27.27 37.53 -37.25
N ALA A 285 26.26 37.71 -38.11
CA ALA A 285 24.88 37.97 -37.68
C ALA A 285 24.27 36.77 -36.94
N ILE A 286 24.48 35.55 -37.45
CA ILE A 286 24.09 34.30 -36.78
C ILE A 286 24.74 34.20 -35.41
N ARG A 287 26.06 34.44 -35.33
CA ARG A 287 26.80 34.41 -34.07
C ARG A 287 26.27 35.43 -33.07
N LEU A 288 25.86 36.61 -33.53
CA LEU A 288 25.23 37.62 -32.68
C LEU A 288 23.88 37.13 -32.15
N ALA A 289 23.02 36.58 -33.00
CA ALA A 289 21.73 36.01 -32.60
C ALA A 289 21.92 34.92 -31.54
N VAL A 290 22.84 33.96 -31.79
CA VAL A 290 23.18 32.90 -30.84
C VAL A 290 23.74 33.46 -29.53
N ALA A 291 24.60 34.49 -29.58
CA ALA A 291 25.15 35.14 -28.39
C ALA A 291 24.08 35.88 -27.56
N LEU A 292 23.00 36.32 -28.18
CA LEU A 292 21.81 36.86 -27.51
C LEU A 292 20.90 35.77 -26.92
N GLY A 293 21.26 34.49 -27.08
CA GLY A 293 20.50 33.35 -26.57
C GLY A 293 19.37 32.91 -27.50
N ILE A 294 19.37 33.33 -28.76
CA ILE A 294 18.40 32.88 -29.78
C ILE A 294 18.85 31.54 -30.35
N VAL A 295 17.93 30.58 -30.42
CA VAL A 295 18.16 29.31 -31.10
C VAL A 295 18.07 29.55 -32.60
N VAL A 296 19.19 29.48 -33.32
CA VAL A 296 19.21 29.65 -34.77
C VAL A 296 19.26 28.30 -35.46
N VAL A 297 18.32 28.06 -36.39
CA VAL A 297 18.25 26.87 -37.24
C VAL A 297 18.50 27.28 -38.69
N GLU A 298 19.43 26.61 -39.37
CA GLU A 298 19.87 26.96 -40.72
C GLU A 298 19.84 25.74 -41.65
N ALA A 299 19.31 25.93 -42.86
CA ALA A 299 19.35 24.92 -43.91
C ALA A 299 20.78 24.69 -44.43
N ALA A 300 21.20 23.43 -44.59
CA ALA A 300 22.55 23.11 -45.08
C ALA A 300 22.78 23.44 -46.56
N GLY A 301 21.73 23.73 -47.33
CA GLY A 301 21.79 24.00 -48.77
C GLY A 301 21.79 22.74 -49.65
N ASN A 302 21.40 22.92 -50.91
CA ASN A 302 21.02 21.84 -51.83
C ASN A 302 22.06 21.59 -52.95
N GLY A 303 23.36 21.64 -52.63
CA GLY A 303 24.46 21.53 -53.60
C GLY A 303 25.11 20.15 -53.71
N SER A 304 24.78 19.20 -52.83
CA SER A 304 25.49 17.93 -52.63
C SER A 304 27.00 18.12 -52.37
N PHE A 305 27.38 19.25 -51.76
CA PHE A 305 28.75 19.55 -51.41
C PHE A 305 29.15 18.88 -50.09
N ASP A 306 30.39 18.39 -50.06
CA ASP A 306 31.07 18.05 -48.81
C ASP A 306 31.58 19.33 -48.17
N LEU A 307 30.92 19.75 -47.09
CA LEU A 307 31.25 20.98 -46.35
C LEU A 307 32.61 20.87 -45.66
N ASP A 308 33.12 19.66 -45.37
CA ASP A 308 34.48 19.50 -44.85
C ASP A 308 35.56 19.85 -45.88
N SER A 309 35.20 19.81 -47.17
CA SER A 309 36.07 20.15 -48.30
C SER A 309 35.89 21.60 -48.77
N TYR A 310 34.95 22.36 -48.22
CA TYR A 310 34.73 23.77 -48.57
C TYR A 310 35.87 24.65 -48.07
N THR A 311 36.31 25.59 -48.90
CA THR A 311 37.24 26.64 -48.51
C THR A 311 36.70 28.02 -48.83
N ASP A 312 36.93 28.98 -47.94
CA ASP A 312 36.64 30.39 -48.20
C ASP A 312 37.56 30.98 -49.30
N GLY A 313 37.37 32.28 -49.60
CA GLY A 313 38.21 32.99 -50.59
C GLY A 313 39.69 33.09 -50.23
N ALA A 314 40.09 32.76 -49.00
CA ALA A 314 41.46 32.69 -48.54
C ALA A 314 42.02 31.25 -48.49
N GLY A 315 41.25 30.25 -48.90
CA GLY A 315 41.63 28.84 -48.90
C GLY A 315 41.51 28.14 -47.54
N LYS A 316 40.74 28.70 -46.60
CA LYS A 316 40.56 28.16 -45.24
C LYS A 316 39.35 27.26 -45.13
N PHE A 317 39.48 26.14 -44.42
CA PHE A 317 38.40 25.16 -44.19
C PHE A 317 37.46 25.60 -43.05
N VAL A 318 36.71 26.68 -43.28
CA VAL A 318 35.90 27.36 -42.24
C VAL A 318 34.68 26.56 -41.77
N LEU A 319 34.22 25.58 -42.56
CA LEU A 319 33.08 24.72 -42.20
C LEU A 319 33.51 23.37 -41.60
N SER A 320 34.77 22.96 -41.71
CA SER A 320 35.19 21.65 -41.19
C SER A 320 35.46 21.70 -39.70
N ARG A 321 34.63 21.04 -38.87
CA ARG A 321 34.80 21.03 -37.40
C ARG A 321 36.15 20.47 -36.94
N GLY A 322 36.79 19.64 -37.76
CA GLY A 322 38.12 19.07 -37.49
C GLY A 322 39.29 20.00 -37.86
N SER A 323 39.04 21.12 -38.54
CA SER A 323 40.05 22.07 -38.97
C SER A 323 40.37 23.09 -37.87
N ALA A 324 41.61 23.58 -37.84
CA ALA A 324 42.00 24.72 -37.01
C ALA A 324 41.40 26.06 -37.51
N ASP A 325 40.94 26.10 -38.77
CA ASP A 325 40.30 27.26 -39.38
C ASP A 325 38.78 27.30 -39.14
N PHE A 326 38.20 26.31 -38.44
CA PHE A 326 36.77 26.20 -38.22
C PHE A 326 36.19 27.47 -37.58
N MET A 327 35.12 28.00 -38.19
CA MET A 327 34.39 29.16 -37.69
C MET A 327 33.03 28.69 -37.19
N GLU A 328 32.90 28.55 -35.86
CA GLU A 328 31.65 28.14 -35.23
C GLU A 328 30.61 29.26 -35.35
N SER A 329 29.46 29.03 -36.00
CA SER A 329 28.37 30.01 -35.99
C SER A 329 27.48 29.89 -34.74
N GLY A 330 27.42 28.68 -34.16
CA GLY A 330 26.51 28.33 -33.08
C GLY A 330 25.12 27.88 -33.55
N ALA A 331 24.78 28.05 -34.82
CA ALA A 331 23.52 27.58 -35.39
C ALA A 331 23.45 26.05 -35.46
N ILE A 332 22.22 25.55 -35.50
CA ILE A 332 21.86 24.17 -35.79
C ILE A 332 21.74 24.03 -37.31
N MET A 333 22.70 23.36 -37.94
CA MET A 333 22.69 23.17 -39.39
C MET A 333 21.99 21.87 -39.78
N VAL A 334 20.98 21.98 -40.65
CA VAL A 334 20.04 20.91 -40.96
C VAL A 334 20.23 20.37 -42.37
N GLY A 335 20.54 19.07 -42.46
CA GLY A 335 20.54 18.30 -43.71
C GLY A 335 19.16 17.74 -44.07
N ALA A 336 19.04 17.26 -45.31
CA ALA A 336 17.83 16.63 -45.83
C ALA A 336 18.03 15.13 -46.08
N ALA A 337 17.05 14.32 -45.68
CA ALA A 337 16.98 12.89 -45.97
C ALA A 337 15.76 12.53 -46.80
N LEU A 338 15.80 11.35 -47.41
CA LEU A 338 14.61 10.75 -48.03
C LEU A 338 13.60 10.36 -46.94
N SER A 339 12.31 10.47 -47.26
CA SER A 339 11.22 10.10 -46.35
C SER A 339 11.15 8.60 -46.02
N PRO A 340 11.48 7.64 -46.93
CA PRO A 340 11.44 6.23 -46.57
C PRO A 340 12.62 5.83 -45.69
N LEU A 341 12.37 4.94 -44.72
CA LEU A 341 13.42 4.28 -43.95
C LEU A 341 14.42 3.57 -44.89
N PRO A 342 15.73 3.61 -44.59
CA PRO A 342 16.32 4.08 -43.34
C PRO A 342 16.68 5.59 -43.33
N HIS A 343 15.99 6.46 -44.07
CA HIS A 343 16.32 7.89 -44.21
C HIS A 343 17.72 8.12 -44.78
N ASN A 344 17.97 7.60 -45.98
CA ASN A 344 19.21 7.92 -46.69
C ASN A 344 19.30 9.43 -46.93
N ARG A 345 20.50 10.02 -46.84
CA ARG A 345 20.72 11.42 -47.23
C ARG A 345 20.11 11.68 -48.61
N ALA A 346 19.33 12.75 -48.75
CA ALA A 346 18.81 13.17 -50.04
C ALA A 346 19.98 13.57 -50.96
N GLY A 347 19.95 13.15 -52.22
CA GLY A 347 21.10 13.28 -53.12
C GLY A 347 21.60 14.73 -53.29
N PHE A 348 20.72 15.72 -53.12
CA PHE A 348 21.05 17.14 -53.19
C PHE A 348 21.57 17.75 -51.88
N SER A 349 21.33 17.12 -50.71
CA SER A 349 21.67 17.73 -49.43
C SER A 349 23.19 17.89 -49.29
N ASN A 350 23.67 19.06 -48.90
CA ASN A 350 25.04 19.18 -48.42
C ASN A 350 25.27 18.30 -47.18
N PHE A 351 26.52 17.93 -46.93
CA PHE A 351 26.90 16.98 -45.89
C PHE A 351 28.30 17.30 -45.34
N GLY A 352 28.67 16.68 -44.21
CA GLY A 352 29.98 16.84 -43.60
C GLY A 352 29.87 16.96 -42.08
N SER A 353 30.99 17.26 -41.42
CA SER A 353 31.03 17.42 -39.96
C SER A 353 30.26 18.65 -39.46
N ARG A 354 30.00 19.65 -40.33
CA ARG A 354 29.23 20.85 -39.96
C ARG A 354 27.75 20.56 -39.72
N VAL A 355 27.16 19.61 -40.46
CA VAL A 355 25.73 19.30 -40.37
C VAL A 355 25.45 18.60 -39.04
N ASP A 356 24.53 19.16 -38.26
CA ASP A 356 24.25 18.73 -36.88
C ASP A 356 23.19 17.63 -36.84
N CYS A 357 22.10 17.82 -37.58
CA CYS A 357 20.96 16.91 -37.63
C CYS A 357 20.26 16.97 -39.00
N TYR A 358 19.23 16.14 -39.20
CA TYR A 358 18.45 16.14 -40.44
C TYR A 358 16.95 15.97 -40.20
N GLY A 359 16.16 16.42 -41.18
CA GLY A 359 14.73 16.17 -41.28
C GLY A 359 14.35 15.55 -42.63
N TRP A 360 13.05 15.37 -42.87
CA TRP A 360 12.55 14.94 -44.16
C TRP A 360 12.79 16.03 -45.21
N GLY A 361 13.53 15.67 -46.26
CA GLY A 361 13.84 16.54 -47.39
C GLY A 361 12.93 16.33 -48.60
N GLU A 362 11.94 15.45 -48.49
CA GLU A 362 10.98 15.17 -49.55
C GLU A 362 9.63 14.68 -49.00
N ASN A 363 8.59 14.75 -49.84
CA ASN A 363 7.24 14.31 -49.52
C ASN A 363 6.67 14.97 -48.25
N VAL A 364 7.03 16.23 -48.02
CA VAL A 364 6.52 17.01 -46.89
C VAL A 364 5.20 17.65 -47.28
N VAL A 365 4.17 17.35 -46.47
CA VAL A 365 2.81 17.86 -46.63
C VAL A 365 2.65 19.11 -45.78
N THR A 366 2.30 20.22 -46.41
CA THR A 366 2.22 21.55 -45.76
C THR A 366 1.37 22.52 -46.61
N ALA A 367 1.25 23.78 -46.18
CA ALA A 367 0.58 24.86 -46.91
C ALA A 367 1.36 25.29 -48.19
N GLY A 368 0.70 25.99 -49.11
CA GLY A 368 1.30 26.50 -50.35
C GLY A 368 1.30 25.53 -51.53
N TYR A 369 1.81 26.00 -52.67
CA TYR A 369 1.99 25.37 -54.00
C TYR A 369 0.73 24.86 -54.72
N GLY A 370 -0.17 24.18 -54.01
CA GLY A 370 -1.49 23.79 -54.50
C GLY A 370 -1.57 22.46 -55.27
N ASP A 371 -0.54 21.61 -55.23
CA ASP A 371 -0.58 20.28 -55.86
C ASP A 371 -1.44 19.26 -55.10
N LEU A 372 -1.59 19.42 -53.79
CA LEU A 372 -2.48 18.58 -52.97
C LEU A 372 -3.91 19.14 -52.99
N ASP A 373 -4.04 20.45 -52.81
CA ASP A 373 -5.30 21.18 -52.95
C ASP A 373 -5.03 22.60 -53.45
N GLY A 374 -5.62 22.94 -54.59
CA GLY A 374 -5.42 24.23 -55.26
C GLY A 374 -6.24 25.38 -54.68
N GLY A 375 -6.94 25.20 -53.56
CA GLY A 375 -7.64 26.28 -52.86
C GLY A 375 -8.77 26.95 -53.66
N GLY A 376 -9.27 26.27 -54.69
CA GLY A 376 -10.20 26.87 -55.66
C GLY A 376 -9.60 28.03 -56.48
N GLY A 377 -8.27 28.11 -56.58
CA GLY A 377 -7.54 29.20 -57.23
C GLY A 377 -7.16 30.35 -56.30
N ASP A 378 -7.44 30.23 -55.00
CA ASP A 378 -6.97 31.15 -53.97
C ASP A 378 -5.70 30.61 -53.31
N ASN A 379 -4.57 31.29 -53.54
CA ASN A 379 -3.27 30.91 -53.00
C ASN A 379 -3.21 30.90 -51.47
N THR A 380 -4.11 31.62 -50.79
CA THR A 380 -4.19 31.65 -49.33
C THR A 380 -4.88 30.41 -48.74
N ARG A 381 -5.19 29.43 -49.59
CA ARG A 381 -5.94 28.21 -49.28
C ARG A 381 -5.32 26.99 -49.97
N THR A 382 -4.02 27.04 -50.25
CA THR A 382 -3.33 26.02 -51.06
C THR A 382 -2.53 25.08 -50.18
N TYR A 383 -2.43 23.83 -50.63
CA TYR A 383 -1.68 22.79 -49.92
C TYR A 383 -0.85 21.96 -50.87
N THR A 384 0.27 21.45 -50.37
CA THR A 384 1.23 20.65 -51.10
C THR A 384 1.49 19.32 -50.42
N SER A 385 1.87 18.32 -51.21
CA SER A 385 2.39 17.04 -50.73
C SER A 385 3.84 16.79 -51.14
N THR A 386 4.46 17.79 -51.80
CA THR A 386 5.73 17.64 -52.50
C THR A 386 6.70 18.77 -52.18
N PHE A 387 6.59 19.39 -51.00
CA PHE A 387 7.62 20.31 -50.54
C PHE A 387 8.90 19.51 -50.24
N ASN A 388 10.00 19.91 -50.89
CA ASN A 388 11.26 19.17 -50.88
C ASN A 388 12.45 20.14 -50.76
N GLY A 389 13.53 19.66 -50.16
CA GLY A 389 14.79 20.39 -50.00
C GLY A 389 15.31 20.32 -48.57
N THR A 390 16.49 20.89 -48.32
CA THR A 390 16.86 21.23 -46.93
C THR A 390 15.83 22.16 -46.31
N SER A 391 15.12 22.96 -47.13
CA SER A 391 14.05 23.84 -46.70
C SER A 391 12.77 23.17 -46.24
N SER A 392 12.57 21.87 -46.51
CA SER A 392 11.51 21.10 -45.86
C SER A 392 12.02 20.35 -44.61
N ALA A 393 13.34 20.33 -44.39
CA ALA A 393 13.95 19.64 -43.26
C ALA A 393 14.21 20.60 -42.09
N SER A 394 14.67 21.82 -42.35
CA SER A 394 14.93 22.85 -41.33
C SER A 394 13.68 23.34 -40.58
N PRO A 395 12.49 23.44 -41.19
CA PRO A 395 11.27 23.75 -40.44
C PRO A 395 10.88 22.62 -39.48
N ILE A 396 11.09 21.35 -39.87
CA ILE A 396 10.88 20.19 -38.99
C ILE A 396 11.72 20.30 -37.73
N ILE A 397 13.01 20.62 -37.88
CA ILE A 397 13.93 20.80 -36.75
C ILE A 397 13.60 22.05 -35.93
N SER A 398 13.10 23.11 -36.57
CA SER A 398 12.66 24.32 -35.88
C SER A 398 11.43 24.06 -35.02
N GLY A 399 10.46 23.30 -35.54
CA GLY A 399 9.31 22.81 -34.77
C GLY A 399 9.75 21.95 -33.58
N ALA A 400 10.72 21.05 -33.78
CA ALA A 400 11.27 20.26 -32.68
C ALA A 400 11.92 21.15 -31.60
N ALA A 401 12.71 22.16 -32.00
CA ALA A 401 13.32 23.11 -31.07
C ALA A 401 12.27 23.90 -30.28
N LEU A 402 11.21 24.36 -30.93
CA LEU A 402 10.10 25.09 -30.29
C LEU A 402 9.39 24.23 -29.24
N ILE A 403 9.08 22.97 -29.56
CA ILE A 403 8.48 22.01 -28.61
C ILE A 403 9.40 21.80 -27.41
N VAL A 404 10.67 21.46 -27.64
CA VAL A 404 11.65 21.18 -26.58
C VAL A 404 11.82 22.40 -25.67
N GLN A 405 11.92 23.59 -26.26
CA GLN A 405 12.05 24.84 -25.53
C GLN A 405 10.81 25.16 -24.70
N GLY A 406 9.61 25.00 -25.27
CA GLY A 406 8.33 25.28 -24.60
C GLY A 406 8.14 24.38 -23.39
N ILE A 407 8.38 23.08 -23.56
CA ILE A 407 8.33 22.09 -22.47
C ILE A 407 9.36 22.42 -21.40
N TYR A 408 10.63 22.66 -21.78
CA TYR A 408 11.69 22.91 -20.82
C TYR A 408 11.42 24.19 -20.01
N ARG A 409 11.02 25.28 -20.67
CA ARG A 409 10.71 26.56 -20.02
C ARG A 409 9.52 26.44 -19.07
N ALA A 410 8.48 25.71 -19.45
CA ALA A 410 7.32 25.50 -18.60
C ALA A 410 7.65 24.70 -17.33
N ASN A 411 8.60 23.76 -17.40
CA ASN A 411 8.97 22.91 -16.26
C ASN A 411 10.06 23.51 -15.36
N THR A 412 10.97 24.32 -15.92
CA THR A 412 12.13 24.85 -15.18
C THR A 412 12.04 26.34 -14.86
N GLY A 413 11.22 27.10 -15.61
CA GLY A 413 11.18 28.55 -15.56
C GLY A 413 12.30 29.25 -16.33
N GLU A 414 13.27 28.51 -16.86
CA GLU A 414 14.44 29.04 -17.57
C GLU A 414 14.49 28.51 -19.02
N PRO A 415 15.05 29.26 -19.98
CA PRO A 415 15.25 28.77 -21.34
C PRO A 415 16.49 27.87 -21.45
N LEU A 416 16.46 26.87 -22.35
CA LEU A 416 17.69 26.24 -22.83
C LEU A 416 18.52 27.25 -23.61
N SER A 417 19.85 27.16 -23.51
CA SER A 417 20.74 27.92 -24.37
C SER A 417 20.77 27.31 -25.79
N PRO A 418 21.17 28.09 -26.81
CA PRO A 418 21.27 27.59 -28.18
C PRO A 418 22.21 26.37 -28.33
N LEU A 419 23.30 26.33 -27.57
CA LEU A 419 24.24 25.22 -27.63
C LEU A 419 23.72 23.95 -26.96
N GLU A 420 22.96 24.08 -25.87
CA GLU A 420 22.26 22.96 -25.23
C GLU A 420 21.18 22.40 -26.16
N MET A 421 20.37 23.28 -26.77
CA MET A 421 19.37 22.88 -27.77
C MET A 421 20.01 22.12 -28.94
N ARG A 422 21.11 22.65 -29.50
CA ARG A 422 21.86 21.97 -30.56
C ARG A 422 22.37 20.61 -30.13
N ALA A 423 22.91 20.49 -28.90
CA ALA A 423 23.39 19.22 -28.38
C ALA A 423 22.27 18.18 -28.27
N LEU A 424 21.08 18.58 -27.79
CA LEU A 424 19.91 17.70 -27.70
C LEU A 424 19.42 17.22 -29.07
N LEU A 425 19.27 18.14 -30.03
CA LEU A 425 18.74 17.82 -31.36
C LEU A 425 19.74 17.07 -32.25
N SER A 426 21.03 17.06 -31.89
CA SER A 426 22.08 16.32 -32.61
C SER A 426 22.57 15.05 -31.89
N ASP A 427 22.01 14.72 -30.73
CA ASP A 427 22.45 13.56 -29.96
C ASP A 427 22.03 12.24 -30.64
N ARG A 428 23.03 11.42 -30.94
CA ARG A 428 22.85 10.09 -31.54
C ARG A 428 22.14 9.11 -30.61
N ALA A 429 22.14 9.34 -29.30
CA ALA A 429 21.45 8.49 -28.33
C ALA A 429 19.93 8.71 -28.34
N THR A 430 19.47 9.89 -28.76
CA THR A 430 18.06 10.31 -28.75
C THR A 430 17.59 10.73 -30.15
N GLY A 431 18.22 10.18 -31.19
CA GLY A 431 17.91 10.51 -32.59
C GLY A 431 17.99 9.30 -33.51
N THR A 432 17.21 9.34 -34.59
CA THR A 432 17.19 8.33 -35.65
C THR A 432 18.40 8.51 -36.55
N ALA A 433 19.27 7.50 -36.60
CA ALA A 433 20.45 7.51 -37.47
C ALA A 433 20.05 7.54 -38.95
N GLN A 434 20.78 8.32 -39.76
CA GLN A 434 20.60 8.34 -41.21
C GLN A 434 20.91 6.97 -41.85
N GLY A 435 20.36 6.76 -43.04
CA GLY A 435 20.64 5.61 -43.89
C GLY A 435 22.00 5.67 -44.56
N GLY A 436 22.56 4.50 -44.89
CA GLY A 436 23.87 4.34 -45.52
C GLY A 436 23.86 4.23 -47.05
N GLY A 437 22.70 4.37 -47.70
CA GLY A 437 22.55 4.18 -49.16
C GLY A 437 23.11 5.32 -50.01
N VAL A 438 23.33 6.49 -49.41
CA VAL A 438 23.96 7.66 -50.06
C VAL A 438 25.11 8.15 -49.17
N PRO A 439 26.36 8.24 -49.66
CA PRO A 439 27.50 8.69 -48.87
C PRO A 439 27.35 10.14 -48.37
N GLY A 440 27.96 10.46 -47.23
CA GLY A 440 27.95 11.81 -46.63
C GLY A 440 27.12 11.89 -45.35
N ASN A 441 27.70 12.48 -44.30
CA ASN A 441 27.06 12.58 -42.98
C ASN A 441 26.18 13.84 -42.88
N ILE A 442 24.94 13.65 -42.43
CA ILE A 442 23.94 14.67 -42.10
C ILE A 442 23.41 14.52 -40.65
N GLY A 443 24.05 13.67 -39.83
CA GLY A 443 23.71 13.54 -38.41
C GLY A 443 22.55 12.56 -38.15
N VAL A 444 21.66 12.96 -37.25
CA VAL A 444 20.47 12.20 -36.81
C VAL A 444 19.20 13.04 -36.95
N MET A 445 18.04 12.38 -37.08
CA MET A 445 16.74 13.04 -36.97
C MET A 445 16.28 12.99 -35.51
N PRO A 446 15.98 14.13 -34.85
CA PRO A 446 15.59 14.14 -33.45
C PRO A 446 14.39 13.25 -33.15
N ASP A 447 14.43 12.52 -32.03
CA ASP A 447 13.28 11.85 -31.44
C ASP A 447 12.81 12.67 -30.24
N LEU A 448 11.71 13.43 -30.42
CA LEU A 448 11.20 14.32 -29.37
C LEU A 448 10.88 13.58 -28.09
N ARG A 449 10.38 12.34 -28.18
CA ARG A 449 10.04 11.58 -26.98
C ARG A 449 11.27 11.28 -26.15
N LEU A 450 12.31 10.72 -26.77
CA LEU A 450 13.54 10.42 -26.07
C LEU A 450 14.20 11.70 -25.55
N ILE A 451 14.23 12.79 -26.33
CA ILE A 451 14.78 14.07 -25.89
C ILE A 451 14.01 14.61 -24.68
N ILE A 452 12.68 14.66 -24.74
CA ILE A 452 11.84 15.17 -23.65
C ILE A 452 12.01 14.33 -22.38
N GLU A 453 12.05 13.00 -22.51
CA GLU A 453 12.31 12.09 -21.38
C GLU A 453 13.70 12.31 -20.75
N THR A 454 14.69 12.80 -21.52
CA THR A 454 16.02 13.16 -20.97
C THR A 454 16.07 14.52 -20.30
N ILE A 455 15.26 15.50 -20.68
CA ILE A 455 15.33 16.85 -20.10
C ILE A 455 14.35 17.09 -18.96
N LEU A 456 13.35 16.23 -18.75
CA LEU A 456 12.40 16.35 -17.65
C LEU A 456 12.76 15.45 -16.46
N PRO A 457 12.34 15.77 -15.23
CA PRO A 457 12.47 14.84 -14.11
C PRO A 457 11.55 13.63 -14.32
N ARG A 458 12.01 12.43 -13.97
CA ARG A 458 11.24 11.19 -14.13
C ARG A 458 11.33 10.31 -12.90
N LEU A 459 10.24 10.23 -12.16
CA LEU A 459 10.13 9.42 -10.94
C LEU A 459 9.90 7.96 -11.28
N VAL A 460 10.83 7.12 -10.85
CA VAL A 460 10.73 5.67 -10.84
C VAL A 460 10.66 5.21 -9.39
N THR A 461 9.70 4.34 -9.09
CA THR A 461 9.51 3.77 -7.75
C THR A 461 9.84 2.28 -7.76
N ILE A 462 10.57 1.82 -6.75
CA ILE A 462 10.93 0.41 -6.58
C ILE A 462 10.70 0.01 -5.13
N ILE A 463 9.98 -1.09 -4.92
CA ILE A 463 9.81 -1.70 -3.60
C ILE A 463 10.00 -3.21 -3.74
N ALA A 464 10.68 -3.82 -2.76
CA ALA A 464 10.92 -5.27 -2.75
C ALA A 464 9.61 -6.06 -2.69
N ASP A 465 9.65 -7.31 -3.18
CA ASP A 465 8.53 -8.26 -3.16
C ASP A 465 7.20 -7.69 -3.74
N SER A 466 7.30 -6.72 -4.67
CA SER A 466 6.16 -5.98 -5.22
C SER A 466 5.25 -5.38 -4.13
N GLY A 467 5.85 -4.91 -3.02
CA GLY A 467 5.12 -4.28 -1.92
C GLY A 467 4.44 -5.27 -0.97
N ASN A 468 4.75 -6.57 -1.03
CA ASN A 468 4.17 -7.57 -0.14
C ASN A 468 4.98 -7.72 1.16
N PHE A 469 4.48 -7.14 2.25
CA PHE A 469 5.07 -7.23 3.59
C PHE A 469 4.97 -8.64 4.19
N GLY A 470 4.18 -9.54 3.64
CA GLY A 470 4.00 -10.90 4.15
C GLY A 470 3.14 -10.93 5.41
N GLU A 471 3.44 -11.87 6.31
CA GLU A 471 2.67 -12.06 7.55
C GLU A 471 3.26 -11.24 8.70
N VAL A 472 2.45 -10.36 9.30
CA VAL A 472 2.82 -9.51 10.44
C VAL A 472 1.73 -9.57 11.51
N CYS A 473 2.12 -9.73 12.76
CA CYS A 473 1.20 -9.88 13.88
C CYS A 473 0.68 -8.54 14.38
N ILE A 474 -0.54 -8.52 14.92
CA ILE A 474 -1.10 -7.33 15.58
C ILE A 474 -0.18 -6.94 16.75
N GLY A 475 0.13 -5.64 16.86
CA GLY A 475 1.06 -5.11 17.86
C GLY A 475 2.54 -5.19 17.48
N SER A 476 2.87 -5.82 16.34
CA SER A 476 4.20 -5.80 15.72
C SER A 476 4.17 -4.99 14.42
N PHE A 477 5.34 -4.75 13.82
CA PHE A 477 5.45 -4.07 12.53
C PHE A 477 6.55 -4.67 11.67
N LYS A 478 6.49 -4.42 10.36
CA LYS A 478 7.57 -4.70 9.41
C LYS A 478 7.79 -3.49 8.51
N ASP A 479 9.05 -3.15 8.28
CA ASP A 479 9.45 -2.07 7.39
C ASP A 479 9.97 -2.64 6.07
N MET A 480 9.67 -1.96 4.96
CA MET A 480 10.25 -2.19 3.64
C MET A 480 10.71 -0.85 3.05
N VAL A 481 11.76 -0.88 2.23
CA VAL A 481 12.28 0.34 1.60
C VAL A 481 11.57 0.55 0.27
N LEU A 482 10.98 1.74 0.10
CA LEU A 482 10.57 2.29 -1.17
C LEU A 482 11.70 3.19 -1.69
N THR A 483 12.31 2.80 -2.81
CA THR A 483 13.31 3.60 -3.50
C THR A 483 12.60 4.53 -4.49
N LEU A 484 12.87 5.82 -4.36
CA LEU A 484 12.46 6.87 -5.29
C LEU A 484 13.69 7.25 -6.12
N SER A 485 13.66 6.99 -7.42
CA SER A 485 14.78 7.28 -8.33
C SER A 485 14.37 8.31 -9.36
N ASN A 486 15.26 9.28 -9.61
CA ASN A 486 15.12 10.21 -10.71
C ASN A 486 15.90 9.68 -11.92
N SER A 487 15.17 9.14 -12.88
CA SER A 487 15.73 8.63 -14.15
C SER A 487 15.73 9.65 -15.28
N GLY A 488 15.27 10.87 -15.01
CA GLY A 488 15.28 12.00 -15.94
C GLY A 488 16.51 12.87 -15.77
N GLY A 489 16.65 13.92 -16.58
CA GLY A 489 17.84 14.79 -16.57
C GLY A 489 17.73 16.08 -15.77
N ASN A 490 16.55 16.39 -15.22
CA ASN A 490 16.34 17.55 -14.35
C ASN A 490 16.03 17.14 -12.91
N MET A 491 16.21 18.06 -11.95
CA MET A 491 15.98 17.79 -10.52
C MET A 491 14.51 17.42 -10.25
N LEU A 492 14.31 16.24 -9.66
CA LEU A 492 13.01 15.75 -9.23
C LEU A 492 12.71 16.27 -7.82
N THR A 493 11.55 16.89 -7.66
CA THR A 493 11.07 17.47 -6.40
C THR A 493 9.83 16.70 -5.96
N VAL A 494 9.97 15.85 -4.94
CA VAL A 494 8.85 15.12 -4.32
C VAL A 494 8.18 16.03 -3.28
N THR A 495 6.92 16.38 -3.52
CA THR A 495 6.17 17.34 -2.71
C THR A 495 5.42 16.68 -1.57
N ASN A 496 5.01 15.42 -1.74
CA ASN A 496 4.33 14.65 -0.70
C ASN A 496 4.37 13.14 -0.98
N ILE A 497 4.22 12.33 0.06
CA ILE A 497 4.00 10.88 -0.02
C ILE A 497 2.85 10.55 0.92
N THR A 498 1.82 9.87 0.42
CA THR A 498 0.63 9.52 1.19
C THR A 498 0.31 8.04 1.08
N SER A 499 -0.49 7.52 2.02
CA SER A 499 -1.10 6.19 1.98
C SER A 499 -2.62 6.32 1.93
N SER A 500 -3.32 5.45 1.19
CA SER A 500 -4.78 5.38 1.18
C SER A 500 -5.38 5.03 2.56
N ASP A 501 -4.67 4.21 3.34
CA ASP A 501 -4.95 3.98 4.76
C ASP A 501 -3.67 4.19 5.59
N ALA A 502 -3.60 5.36 6.22
CA ALA A 502 -2.49 5.74 7.09
C ALA A 502 -2.55 5.12 8.50
N ALA A 503 -3.50 4.24 8.80
CA ALA A 503 -3.58 3.56 10.10
C ALA A 503 -2.75 2.28 10.16
N GLU A 504 -2.55 1.59 9.02
CA GLU A 504 -1.82 0.32 8.96
C GLU A 504 -0.59 0.36 8.05
N PHE A 505 -0.62 1.13 6.96
CA PHE A 505 0.54 1.39 6.11
C PHE A 505 1.03 2.82 6.35
N LEU A 506 2.05 2.95 7.18
CA LEU A 506 2.60 4.24 7.57
C LEU A 506 3.72 4.63 6.60
N VAL A 507 3.56 5.79 5.99
CA VAL A 507 4.63 6.48 5.28
C VAL A 507 5.50 7.23 6.30
N PRO A 508 6.83 7.24 6.15
CA PRO A 508 7.71 7.83 7.14
C PRO A 508 7.56 9.35 7.12
N GLY A 509 7.62 9.96 8.30
CA GLY A 509 7.76 11.40 8.41
C GLY A 509 9.13 11.81 7.91
N VAL A 510 9.21 12.41 6.72
CA VAL A 510 10.41 13.14 6.29
C VAL A 510 10.51 14.46 7.05
N LEU A 511 11.75 14.89 7.35
CA LEU A 511 12.02 16.07 8.18
C LEU A 511 11.35 17.35 7.62
N SER A 512 11.29 17.47 6.30
CA SER A 512 10.57 18.51 5.58
C SER A 512 10.35 18.10 4.13
N TYR A 513 9.20 18.45 3.58
CA TYR A 513 9.01 18.52 2.13
C TYR A 513 9.36 19.93 1.63
N PRO A 514 9.79 20.07 0.36
CA PRO A 514 9.98 19.00 -0.62
C PRO A 514 11.27 18.18 -0.42
N LEU A 515 11.29 16.93 -0.92
CA LEU A 515 12.53 16.16 -1.11
C LEU A 515 13.05 16.40 -2.51
N THR A 516 14.35 16.64 -2.66
CA THR A 516 14.98 16.84 -3.96
C THR A 516 15.88 15.66 -4.32
N ILE A 517 15.79 15.18 -5.56
CA ILE A 517 16.56 14.07 -6.10
C ILE A 517 17.18 14.55 -7.42
N GLU A 518 18.50 14.74 -7.41
CA GLU A 518 19.26 15.09 -8.62
C GLU A 518 19.09 14.03 -9.72
N ALA A 519 19.31 14.43 -10.97
CA ALA A 519 19.29 13.52 -12.11
C ALA A 519 20.21 12.32 -11.90
N GLY A 520 19.71 11.11 -12.16
CA GLY A 520 20.44 9.85 -11.99
C GLY A 520 20.59 9.36 -10.55
N ASN A 521 20.13 10.12 -9.55
CA ASN A 521 20.21 9.74 -8.14
C ASN A 521 18.92 9.07 -7.64
N ALA A 522 18.99 8.50 -6.44
CA ALA A 522 17.85 7.91 -5.75
C ALA A 522 17.87 8.20 -4.24
N ILE A 523 16.69 8.22 -3.64
CA ILE A 523 16.47 8.31 -2.19
C ILE A 523 15.65 7.09 -1.74
N GLU A 524 15.95 6.59 -0.56
CA GLU A 524 15.25 5.48 0.08
C GLU A 524 14.34 5.99 1.19
N VAL A 525 13.05 5.63 1.15
CA VAL A 525 12.06 5.96 2.20
C VAL A 525 11.47 4.67 2.81
N PRO A 526 11.51 4.47 4.13
CA PRO A 526 10.99 3.26 4.75
C PRO A 526 9.47 3.32 4.91
N ILE A 527 8.76 2.37 4.29
CA ILE A 527 7.32 2.16 4.47
C ILE A 527 7.12 1.12 5.57
N ARG A 528 6.22 1.40 6.53
CA ARG A 528 5.91 0.50 7.64
C ARG A 528 4.53 -0.13 7.49
N PHE A 529 4.44 -1.45 7.59
CA PHE A 529 3.17 -2.17 7.81
C PHE A 529 3.02 -2.55 9.28
N GLN A 530 1.96 -2.03 9.92
CA GLN A 530 1.59 -2.29 11.32
C GLN A 530 0.08 -2.57 11.39
N PRO A 531 -0.34 -3.85 11.24
CA PRO A 531 -1.76 -4.18 11.22
C PRO A 531 -2.42 -3.97 12.59
N ASN A 532 -3.65 -3.44 12.57
CA ASN A 532 -4.49 -3.25 13.74
C ASN A 532 -5.67 -4.25 13.80
N SER A 533 -5.90 -4.99 12.72
CA SER A 533 -6.97 -5.97 12.61
C SER A 533 -6.55 -7.20 11.78
N LEU A 534 -7.19 -8.34 12.05
CA LEU A 534 -6.88 -9.62 11.39
C LEU A 534 -7.31 -9.63 9.92
N GLY A 535 -6.61 -10.39 9.08
CA GLY A 535 -6.96 -10.60 7.68
C GLY A 535 -5.94 -10.01 6.69
N PRO A 536 -6.19 -10.18 5.37
CA PRO A 536 -5.40 -9.55 4.32
C PRO A 536 -5.66 -8.05 4.27
N LYS A 537 -4.59 -7.27 4.04
CA LYS A 537 -4.57 -5.82 3.91
C LYS A 537 -3.90 -5.45 2.59
N ALA A 538 -4.47 -4.51 1.86
CA ALA A 538 -3.94 -4.05 0.59
C ALA A 538 -4.30 -2.57 0.41
N GLU A 539 -3.30 -1.74 0.14
CA GLU A 539 -3.42 -0.28 0.08
C GLU A 539 -2.51 0.29 -1.01
N THR A 540 -2.65 1.58 -1.30
CA THR A 540 -1.84 2.29 -2.29
C THR A 540 -1.09 3.45 -1.66
N ILE A 541 0.22 3.47 -1.87
CA ILE A 541 1.09 4.59 -1.54
C ILE A 541 1.19 5.50 -2.77
N THR A 542 0.94 6.79 -2.60
CA THR A 542 1.00 7.77 -3.69
C THR A 542 2.13 8.75 -3.46
N VAL A 543 3.02 8.89 -4.43
CA VAL A 543 4.15 9.83 -4.44
C VAL A 543 3.80 11.00 -5.37
N PHE A 544 3.74 12.21 -4.83
CA PHE A 544 3.50 13.45 -5.56
C PHE A 544 4.83 14.13 -5.85
N SER A 545 5.05 14.55 -7.10
CA SER A 545 6.29 15.20 -7.52
C SER A 545 6.05 16.16 -8.69
N ASN A 546 7.10 16.82 -9.16
CA ASN A 546 7.11 17.60 -10.40
C ASN A 546 7.37 16.74 -11.66
N ASP A 547 7.26 15.41 -11.59
CA ASP A 547 7.21 14.54 -12.77
C ASP A 547 5.95 14.85 -13.60
N SER A 548 6.12 15.22 -14.86
CA SER A 548 5.03 15.60 -15.77
C SER A 548 4.07 14.45 -16.07
N SER A 549 4.48 13.20 -15.86
CA SER A 549 3.61 12.02 -16.00
C SER A 549 2.63 11.83 -14.84
N GLY A 550 2.63 12.74 -13.85
CA GLY A 550 1.72 12.75 -12.72
C GLY A 550 2.25 12.01 -11.50
N SER A 551 1.38 11.81 -10.49
CA SER A 551 1.76 11.08 -9.29
C SER A 551 1.99 9.60 -9.56
N LYS A 552 2.91 8.98 -8.80
CA LYS A 552 3.19 7.54 -8.90
C LYS A 552 2.52 6.79 -7.76
N SER A 553 1.76 5.76 -8.13
CA SER A 553 1.11 4.84 -7.19
C SER A 553 1.92 3.56 -7.04
N VAL A 554 2.09 3.11 -5.79
CA VAL A 554 2.77 1.87 -5.41
C VAL A 554 1.79 1.05 -4.59
N GLU A 555 1.42 -0.12 -5.10
CA GLU A 555 0.58 -1.06 -4.36
C GLU A 555 1.38 -1.73 -3.24
N VAL A 556 0.79 -1.81 -2.06
CA VAL A 556 1.35 -2.49 -0.90
C VAL A 556 0.34 -3.45 -0.31
N SER A 557 0.81 -4.59 0.20
CA SER A 557 -0.04 -5.62 0.79
C SER A 557 0.63 -6.30 1.98
N GLY A 558 -0.19 -6.88 2.85
CA GLY A 558 0.26 -7.60 4.03
C GLY A 558 -0.87 -8.43 4.62
N ARG A 559 -0.56 -9.29 5.58
CA ARG A 559 -1.59 -10.10 6.24
C ARG A 559 -1.35 -10.23 7.74
N ALA A 560 -2.37 -9.89 8.51
CA ALA A 560 -2.42 -10.22 9.93
C ALA A 560 -3.03 -11.59 10.14
N ARG A 561 -2.25 -12.51 10.72
CA ARG A 561 -2.70 -13.85 11.11
C ARG A 561 -3.03 -13.88 12.60
N ALA A 562 -3.92 -14.80 12.95
CA ALA A 562 -4.26 -15.05 14.34
C ALA A 562 -3.31 -16.07 14.99
N PRO A 563 -3.09 -15.98 16.31
CA PRO A 563 -2.57 -17.11 17.09
C PRO A 563 -3.61 -18.26 17.11
N ARG A 564 -3.18 -19.47 17.47
CA ARG A 564 -4.10 -20.62 17.59
C ARG A 564 -3.72 -21.55 18.73
N LEU A 565 -4.53 -21.58 19.78
CA LEU A 565 -4.35 -22.42 20.94
C LEU A 565 -4.81 -23.86 20.66
N VAL A 566 -3.87 -24.79 20.84
CA VAL A 566 -4.13 -26.21 20.96
C VAL A 566 -3.81 -26.62 22.40
N ALA A 567 -4.76 -27.26 23.07
CA ALA A 567 -4.55 -27.73 24.43
C ALA A 567 -4.83 -29.24 24.51
N ILE A 568 -3.88 -29.99 25.06
CA ILE A 568 -3.92 -31.44 25.17
C ILE A 568 -3.61 -31.83 26.61
N ILE A 569 -4.41 -32.72 27.17
CA ILE A 569 -4.17 -33.37 28.46
C ILE A 569 -4.16 -34.89 28.26
N ALA A 570 -3.31 -35.59 29.00
CA ALA A 570 -3.22 -37.05 28.91
C ALA A 570 -4.56 -37.72 29.28
N ASN A 571 -4.79 -38.94 28.76
CA ASN A 571 -5.96 -39.76 29.06
C ASN A 571 -7.31 -39.03 28.93
N ALA A 572 -7.41 -38.07 28.00
CA ALA A 572 -8.57 -37.20 27.81
C ALA A 572 -9.05 -36.49 29.09
N GLY A 573 -8.12 -36.17 30.00
CA GLY A 573 -8.39 -35.45 31.24
C GLY A 573 -8.85 -36.34 32.39
N ASN A 574 -8.69 -37.66 32.28
CA ASN A 574 -8.94 -38.59 33.39
C ASN A 574 -7.71 -38.73 34.29
N PHE A 575 -7.85 -38.28 35.54
CA PHE A 575 -6.85 -38.31 36.60
C PHE A 575 -6.72 -39.67 37.31
N GLY A 576 -7.62 -40.60 37.03
CA GLY A 576 -7.66 -41.91 37.69
C GLY A 576 -8.11 -41.81 39.14
N ASN A 577 -7.61 -42.74 39.96
CA ASN A 577 -7.98 -42.84 41.37
C ASN A 577 -7.06 -42.01 42.26
N ALA A 578 -7.62 -41.15 43.11
CA ALA A 578 -6.91 -40.41 44.14
C ALA A 578 -7.67 -40.50 45.46
N CYS A 579 -7.01 -40.95 46.53
CA CYS A 579 -7.63 -41.00 47.86
C CYS A 579 -7.87 -39.60 48.42
N VAL A 580 -8.93 -39.44 49.23
CA VAL A 580 -9.19 -38.19 49.96
C VAL A 580 -7.97 -37.81 50.81
N GLY A 581 -7.52 -36.55 50.70
CA GLY A 581 -6.30 -36.05 51.35
C GLY A 581 -4.99 -36.41 50.64
N SER A 582 -5.06 -37.03 49.45
CA SER A 582 -3.95 -37.20 48.50
C SER A 582 -4.28 -36.47 47.20
N PHE A 583 -3.32 -36.36 46.29
CA PHE A 583 -3.53 -35.69 45.01
C PHE A 583 -2.83 -36.40 43.85
N VAL A 584 -3.32 -36.15 42.64
CA VAL A 584 -2.70 -36.55 41.38
C VAL A 584 -2.56 -35.33 40.49
N ASP A 585 -1.36 -35.11 39.95
CA ASP A 585 -1.08 -34.03 39.01
C ASP A 585 -1.05 -34.58 37.58
N GLN A 586 -1.65 -33.86 36.64
CA GLN A 586 -1.46 -34.10 35.20
C GLN A 586 -1.10 -32.81 34.47
N MET A 587 -0.25 -32.93 33.46
CA MET A 587 0.20 -31.81 32.68
C MET A 587 -0.76 -31.55 31.51
N ILE A 588 -1.27 -30.33 31.41
CA ILE A 588 -1.85 -29.80 30.17
C ILE A 588 -0.70 -29.25 29.33
N THR A 589 -0.59 -29.72 28.09
CA THR A 589 0.28 -29.13 27.08
C THR A 589 -0.51 -28.11 26.28
N LEU A 590 -0.13 -26.84 26.40
CA LEU A 590 -0.63 -25.72 25.62
C LEU A 590 0.34 -25.47 24.47
N SER A 591 -0.13 -25.46 23.23
CA SER A 591 0.69 -25.23 22.05
C SER A 591 0.06 -24.16 21.18
N ASN A 592 0.90 -23.25 20.68
CA ASN A 592 0.50 -22.27 19.69
C ASN A 592 0.76 -22.81 18.28
N SER A 593 -0.28 -23.31 17.62
CA SER A 593 -0.22 -23.77 16.23
C SER A 593 -0.40 -22.64 15.21
N GLY A 594 -0.55 -21.40 15.68
CA GLY A 594 -0.65 -20.20 14.85
C GLY A 594 0.70 -19.64 14.41
N ARG A 595 0.67 -18.51 13.68
CA ARG A 595 1.86 -17.80 13.20
C ARG A 595 2.22 -16.56 14.02
N CYS A 596 1.33 -16.16 14.93
CA CYS A 596 1.53 -15.05 15.84
C CYS A 596 1.61 -15.53 17.27
N THR A 597 2.33 -14.80 18.12
CA THR A 597 2.42 -15.07 19.56
C THR A 597 1.02 -15.15 20.17
N LEU A 598 0.77 -16.23 20.91
CA LEU A 598 -0.48 -16.49 21.61
C LEU A 598 -0.35 -15.96 23.04
N THR A 599 -1.35 -15.20 23.47
CA THR A 599 -1.42 -14.60 24.80
C THR A 599 -2.56 -15.22 25.59
N ILE A 600 -2.23 -15.97 26.64
CA ILE A 600 -3.21 -16.56 27.55
C ILE A 600 -3.40 -15.62 28.74
N THR A 601 -4.64 -15.19 28.97
CA THR A 601 -4.98 -14.19 29.99
C THR A 601 -5.49 -14.81 31.28
N SER A 602 -6.08 -16.01 31.22
CA SER A 602 -6.61 -16.71 32.40
C SER A 602 -6.76 -18.21 32.16
N ILE A 603 -6.54 -19.00 33.20
CA ILE A 603 -6.85 -20.43 33.27
C ILE A 603 -7.61 -20.68 34.57
N THR A 604 -8.83 -21.17 34.47
CA THR A 604 -9.74 -21.38 35.61
C THR A 604 -10.27 -22.81 35.62
N SER A 605 -10.84 -23.21 36.76
CA SER A 605 -11.51 -24.49 36.94
C SER A 605 -12.93 -24.28 37.45
N SER A 606 -13.87 -25.07 36.95
CA SER A 606 -15.26 -25.09 37.42
C SER A 606 -15.45 -25.87 38.74
N SER A 607 -14.42 -26.56 39.22
CA SER A 607 -14.48 -27.42 40.41
C SER A 607 -13.30 -27.13 41.34
N ALA A 608 -13.58 -26.99 42.64
CA ALA A 608 -12.56 -26.76 43.66
C ALA A 608 -11.64 -27.99 43.89
N GLU A 609 -12.05 -29.18 43.44
CA GLU A 609 -11.25 -30.40 43.54
C GLU A 609 -10.27 -30.58 42.36
N PHE A 610 -10.44 -29.80 41.29
CA PHE A 610 -9.51 -29.72 40.18
C PHE A 610 -8.85 -28.35 40.21
N LEU A 611 -7.68 -28.23 40.82
CA LEU A 611 -6.99 -26.97 40.97
C LEU A 611 -6.32 -26.58 39.65
N ALA A 612 -6.74 -25.45 39.11
CA ALA A 612 -6.09 -24.82 37.97
C ALA A 612 -4.62 -24.48 38.33
N PRO A 613 -3.72 -24.42 37.34
CA PRO A 613 -2.30 -24.21 37.60
C PRO A 613 -2.06 -22.87 38.30
N ASN A 614 -1.21 -22.88 39.32
CA ASN A 614 -0.70 -21.65 39.91
C ASN A 614 0.48 -21.14 39.08
N VAL A 615 0.20 -20.18 38.19
CA VAL A 615 1.21 -19.51 37.35
C VAL A 615 1.66 -18.21 38.00
N LEU A 616 2.95 -17.89 37.87
CA LEU A 616 3.59 -16.77 38.56
C LEU A 616 3.02 -15.40 38.14
N ALA A 617 2.57 -15.25 36.88
CA ALA A 617 1.92 -14.06 36.37
C ALA A 617 1.14 -14.36 35.08
N TYR A 618 0.07 -13.58 34.85
CA TYR A 618 -0.60 -13.43 33.57
C TYR A 618 -0.29 -12.04 32.99
N PRO A 619 -0.29 -11.86 31.66
CA PRO A 619 -0.55 -12.90 30.64
C PRO A 619 0.65 -13.85 30.41
N ILE A 620 0.37 -15.05 29.91
CA ILE A 620 1.38 -16.02 29.46
C ILE A 620 1.52 -15.89 27.94
N ALA A 621 2.73 -15.63 27.45
CA ALA A 621 3.03 -15.60 26.01
C ALA A 621 3.60 -16.94 25.53
N ILE A 622 3.07 -17.47 24.43
CA ILE A 622 3.57 -18.66 23.74
C ILE A 622 3.87 -18.26 22.28
N GLU A 623 5.16 -18.21 21.93
CA GLU A 623 5.59 -17.90 20.56
C GLU A 623 5.02 -18.86 19.52
N ALA A 624 5.00 -18.44 18.25
CA ALA A 624 4.52 -19.27 17.15
C ALA A 624 5.26 -20.61 17.09
N GLY A 625 4.51 -21.72 17.04
CA GLY A 625 5.06 -23.09 17.09
C GLY A 625 5.56 -23.53 18.48
N GLY A 626 5.51 -22.65 19.49
CA GLY A 626 5.91 -22.93 20.85
C GLY A 626 4.90 -23.80 21.61
N SER A 627 5.35 -24.36 22.73
CA SER A 627 4.51 -25.10 23.66
C SER A 627 4.92 -24.89 25.10
N LEU A 628 3.95 -24.89 26.01
CA LEU A 628 4.12 -24.78 27.45
C LEU A 628 3.34 -25.90 28.15
N GLN A 629 3.97 -26.56 29.11
CA GLN A 629 3.31 -27.54 29.97
C GLN A 629 3.00 -26.95 31.33
N ILE A 630 1.76 -27.12 31.79
CA ILE A 630 1.27 -26.61 33.07
C ILE A 630 0.57 -27.74 33.85
N PRO A 631 0.82 -27.88 35.17
CA PRO A 631 0.16 -28.90 35.97
C PRO A 631 -1.26 -28.48 36.35
N VAL A 632 -2.22 -29.38 36.21
CA VAL A 632 -3.52 -29.35 36.90
C VAL A 632 -3.50 -30.43 37.97
N ARG A 633 -4.05 -30.12 39.14
CA ARG A 633 -4.09 -31.03 40.28
C ARG A 633 -5.50 -31.52 40.55
N PHE A 634 -5.68 -32.83 40.67
CA PHE A 634 -6.89 -33.43 41.25
C PHE A 634 -6.65 -33.74 42.73
N GLU A 635 -7.39 -33.08 43.62
CA GLU A 635 -7.34 -33.24 45.08
C GLU A 635 -8.78 -33.42 45.60
N PRO A 636 -9.29 -34.66 45.67
CA PRO A 636 -10.67 -34.90 46.06
C PRO A 636 -10.90 -34.68 47.56
N THR A 637 -12.03 -34.05 47.89
CA THR A 637 -12.47 -33.77 49.27
C THR A 637 -13.54 -34.73 49.76
N GLY A 638 -14.09 -35.56 48.88
CA GLY A 638 -15.06 -36.60 49.21
C GLY A 638 -15.04 -37.75 48.21
N PHE A 639 -15.60 -38.89 48.60
CA PHE A 639 -15.56 -40.13 47.83
C PHE A 639 -16.43 -40.09 46.55
N GLY A 640 -16.12 -40.98 45.61
CA GLY A 640 -16.85 -41.19 44.36
C GLY A 640 -16.29 -40.44 43.14
N ALA A 641 -17.01 -40.55 42.01
CA ALA A 641 -16.61 -39.94 40.74
C ALA A 641 -16.76 -38.42 40.76
N LYS A 642 -15.71 -37.72 40.33
CA LYS A 642 -15.61 -36.27 40.27
C LYS A 642 -15.40 -35.80 38.84
N GLY A 643 -15.98 -34.65 38.52
CA GLY A 643 -15.87 -34.01 37.21
C GLY A 643 -15.68 -32.50 37.35
N GLY A 644 -15.04 -31.91 36.35
CA GLY A 644 -14.82 -30.48 36.25
C GLY A 644 -14.50 -30.05 34.83
N MET A 645 -14.37 -28.75 34.63
CA MET A 645 -13.97 -28.15 33.37
C MET A 645 -12.86 -27.13 33.62
N ILE A 646 -11.75 -27.28 32.92
CA ILE A 646 -10.68 -26.28 32.86
C ILE A 646 -10.96 -25.36 31.66
N THR A 647 -11.06 -24.05 31.92
CA THR A 647 -11.32 -23.03 30.90
C THR A 647 -10.08 -22.16 30.72
N ILE A 648 -9.61 -22.04 29.48
CA ILE A 648 -8.44 -21.25 29.09
C ILE A 648 -8.91 -20.09 28.21
N ILE A 649 -8.65 -18.86 28.66
CA ILE A 649 -8.98 -17.63 27.93
C ILE A 649 -7.70 -17.09 27.29
N SER A 650 -7.75 -16.80 25.99
CA SER A 650 -6.61 -16.32 25.20
C SER A 650 -7.04 -15.35 24.11
N ASP A 651 -6.08 -14.79 23.37
CA ASP A 651 -6.29 -14.00 22.16
C ASP A 651 -6.49 -14.84 20.88
N ASP A 652 -6.71 -16.16 21.01
CA ASP A 652 -7.18 -16.99 19.90
C ASP A 652 -8.62 -16.61 19.49
N PRO A 653 -8.88 -16.21 18.24
CA PRO A 653 -10.21 -15.82 17.76
C PRO A 653 -11.21 -16.98 17.72
N ALA A 654 -10.77 -18.24 17.90
CA ALA A 654 -11.67 -19.38 18.08
C ALA A 654 -12.46 -19.33 19.41
N GLY A 655 -12.07 -18.43 20.33
CA GLY A 655 -12.71 -18.24 21.62
C GLY A 655 -12.05 -19.03 22.74
N GLU A 656 -12.75 -19.16 23.87
CA GLU A 656 -12.25 -19.89 25.04
C GLU A 656 -12.07 -21.39 24.75
N LYS A 657 -11.01 -21.97 25.33
CA LYS A 657 -10.73 -23.40 25.20
C LYS A 657 -11.12 -24.13 26.48
N ASN A 658 -12.10 -25.01 26.36
CA ASN A 658 -12.61 -25.82 27.46
C ASN A 658 -12.07 -27.26 27.40
N ILE A 659 -11.62 -27.79 28.54
CA ILE A 659 -11.10 -29.15 28.71
C ILE A 659 -11.85 -29.81 29.85
N SER A 660 -12.59 -30.88 29.56
CA SER A 660 -13.23 -31.70 30.59
C SER A 660 -12.19 -32.49 31.36
N VAL A 661 -12.31 -32.50 32.68
CA VAL A 661 -11.48 -33.29 33.59
C VAL A 661 -12.33 -34.18 34.47
N SER A 662 -11.82 -35.37 34.77
CA SER A 662 -12.50 -36.36 35.58
C SER A 662 -11.51 -37.11 36.48
N GLY A 663 -12.01 -37.65 37.57
CA GLY A 663 -11.22 -38.44 38.51
C GLY A 663 -12.15 -39.19 39.45
N ASN A 664 -11.63 -40.14 40.20
CA ASN A 664 -12.42 -40.90 41.16
C ASN A 664 -11.71 -40.96 42.51
N ALA A 665 -12.49 -40.83 43.58
CA ALA A 665 -11.99 -40.94 44.94
C ALA A 665 -12.51 -42.24 45.58
N PRO A 666 -11.75 -43.36 45.49
CA PRO A 666 -12.15 -44.59 46.14
C PRO A 666 -12.07 -44.48 47.67
N PHE A 667 -12.69 -45.43 48.36
CA PHE A 667 -12.72 -45.50 49.83
C PHE A 667 -12.08 -46.80 50.32
N GLY A 668 -11.72 -46.83 51.60
CA GLY A 668 -11.32 -48.08 52.27
C GLY A 668 -12.55 -48.93 52.56
N LYS A 669 -12.47 -50.25 52.32
CA LYS A 669 -13.59 -51.18 52.47
C LYS A 669 -13.35 -52.11 53.66
N LEU A 670 -14.22 -52.03 54.67
CA LEU A 670 -14.15 -52.84 55.88
C LEU A 670 -14.61 -54.27 55.57
N VAL A 671 -13.68 -55.21 55.68
CA VAL A 671 -13.96 -56.65 55.60
C VAL A 671 -13.49 -57.31 56.89
N VAL A 672 -14.31 -58.20 57.45
CA VAL A 672 -13.93 -58.98 58.63
C VAL A 672 -13.88 -60.45 58.25
N THR A 673 -12.77 -61.10 58.53
CA THR A 673 -12.50 -62.50 58.21
C THR A 673 -12.18 -63.29 59.48
N GLY A 674 -12.35 -64.60 59.41
CA GLY A 674 -12.25 -65.50 60.57
C GLY A 674 -13.59 -65.73 61.27
N SER A 675 -13.69 -66.86 61.99
CA SER A 675 -14.93 -67.25 62.66
C SER A 675 -15.14 -66.46 63.94
N THR A 676 -16.36 -65.97 64.16
CA THR A 676 -16.79 -65.33 65.42
C THR A 676 -17.28 -66.32 66.47
N CYS A 677 -17.30 -67.62 66.14
CA CYS A 677 -17.67 -68.70 67.05
C CYS A 677 -16.41 -69.27 67.73
N ILE A 678 -16.35 -69.18 69.06
CA ILE A 678 -15.32 -69.82 69.89
C ILE A 678 -15.68 -71.29 70.15
N GLY A 679 -16.97 -71.62 70.15
CA GLY A 679 -17.47 -72.98 70.44
C GLY A 679 -17.60 -73.27 71.94
N GLY A 680 -17.50 -74.55 72.30
CA GLY A 680 -17.69 -75.05 73.66
C GLY A 680 -16.41 -74.94 74.49
N VAL A 681 -16.44 -74.17 75.58
CA VAL A 681 -15.30 -73.94 76.46
C VAL A 681 -15.57 -74.59 77.81
N THR A 682 -14.64 -75.41 78.31
CA THR A 682 -14.80 -76.09 79.61
C THR A 682 -14.94 -75.08 80.75
N ALA A 683 -15.87 -75.35 81.68
CA ALA A 683 -16.14 -74.47 82.82
C ALA A 683 -14.84 -74.06 83.55
N CYS A 684 -14.75 -72.78 83.91
CA CYS A 684 -13.58 -72.14 84.54
C CYS A 684 -12.31 -71.99 83.67
N CYS A 685 -12.24 -72.55 82.45
CA CYS A 685 -11.16 -72.26 81.50
C CYS A 685 -11.50 -71.02 80.61
N LEU A 686 -10.55 -70.67 79.72
CA LEU A 686 -10.66 -69.58 78.74
C LEU A 686 -10.70 -70.16 77.32
N GLY A 687 -11.57 -69.63 76.48
CA GLY A 687 -11.58 -69.87 75.04
C GLY A 687 -11.21 -68.61 74.30
N GLU A 688 -10.41 -68.75 73.25
CA GLU A 688 -9.95 -67.62 72.46
C GLU A 688 -10.14 -67.88 70.97
N ARG A 689 -10.48 -66.82 70.22
CA ARG A 689 -10.54 -66.85 68.76
C ARG A 689 -10.06 -65.52 68.22
N THR A 690 -9.31 -65.58 67.14
CA THR A 690 -8.84 -64.38 66.43
C THR A 690 -9.74 -64.14 65.24
N ILE A 691 -10.19 -62.89 65.10
CA ILE A 691 -10.76 -62.38 63.84
C ILE A 691 -9.78 -61.39 63.24
N SER A 692 -9.77 -61.27 61.92
CA SER A 692 -8.96 -60.30 61.20
C SER A 692 -9.86 -59.24 60.61
N ILE A 693 -9.56 -57.99 60.93
CA ILE A 693 -10.22 -56.81 60.36
C ILE A 693 -9.29 -56.30 59.26
N CYS A 694 -9.79 -56.34 58.03
CA CYS A 694 -9.05 -56.09 56.80
C CYS A 694 -9.61 -54.88 56.06
N ASN A 695 -8.73 -54.19 55.34
CA ASN A 695 -9.12 -53.22 54.34
C ASN A 695 -9.03 -53.85 52.94
N ALA A 696 -10.18 -54.14 52.34
CA ALA A 696 -10.28 -54.66 50.97
C ALA A 696 -10.50 -53.55 49.92
N GLY A 697 -10.43 -52.28 50.31
CA GLY A 697 -10.56 -51.13 49.42
C GLY A 697 -9.21 -50.59 48.95
N GLU A 698 -9.25 -49.65 48.01
CA GLU A 698 -8.05 -49.07 47.39
C GLU A 698 -7.46 -47.88 48.17
N CYS A 699 -8.22 -47.32 49.11
CA CYS A 699 -7.76 -46.23 49.97
C CYS A 699 -7.63 -46.66 51.42
N LYS A 700 -6.90 -45.87 52.22
CA LYS A 700 -6.74 -46.11 53.65
C LYS A 700 -8.11 -46.18 54.34
N LEU A 701 -8.31 -47.20 55.16
CA LEU A 701 -9.48 -47.37 56.01
C LEU A 701 -9.09 -47.04 57.45
N TYR A 702 -9.69 -46.02 58.05
CA TYR A 702 -9.53 -45.71 59.46
C TYR A 702 -10.60 -46.41 60.30
N VAL A 703 -10.20 -47.47 61.00
CA VAL A 703 -11.06 -48.16 61.97
C VAL A 703 -10.95 -47.41 63.30
N THR A 704 -12.01 -46.71 63.66
CA THR A 704 -12.08 -45.81 64.81
C THR A 704 -12.21 -46.56 66.12
N SER A 705 -13.01 -47.63 66.18
CA SER A 705 -13.11 -48.45 67.38
C SER A 705 -13.58 -49.87 67.10
N VAL A 706 -13.14 -50.79 67.95
CA VAL A 706 -13.62 -52.18 68.01
C VAL A 706 -13.94 -52.48 69.46
N ALA A 707 -15.20 -52.71 69.78
CA ALA A 707 -15.64 -52.92 71.16
C ALA A 707 -16.91 -53.75 71.24
N PHE A 708 -17.12 -54.44 72.36
CA PHE A 708 -18.42 -55.05 72.63
C PHE A 708 -19.48 -53.97 72.87
N LYS A 709 -20.64 -54.12 72.23
CA LYS A 709 -21.79 -53.22 72.38
C LYS A 709 -22.24 -53.07 73.83
N ARG A 710 -22.08 -54.14 74.63
CA ARG A 710 -22.39 -54.18 76.07
C ARG A 710 -21.20 -54.74 76.85
N LYS A 711 -20.87 -54.13 77.99
CA LYS A 711 -19.85 -54.65 78.90
C LYS A 711 -20.27 -56.00 79.45
N SER A 712 -19.40 -57.00 79.31
CA SER A 712 -19.58 -58.33 79.90
C SER A 712 -18.35 -58.67 80.73
N ARG A 713 -18.55 -59.36 81.85
CA ARG A 713 -17.45 -59.96 82.63
C ARG A 713 -16.94 -61.26 82.01
N HIS A 714 -17.66 -61.79 81.03
CA HIS A 714 -17.38 -63.06 80.37
C HIS A 714 -16.60 -62.87 79.06
N TRP A 715 -16.80 -61.74 78.38
CA TRP A 715 -16.14 -61.43 77.10
C TRP A 715 -15.10 -60.33 77.28
N LYS A 716 -13.90 -60.52 76.75
CA LYS A 716 -12.82 -59.54 76.79
C LYS A 716 -12.05 -59.53 75.47
N LEU A 717 -11.74 -58.34 74.96
CA LEU A 717 -10.75 -58.17 73.91
C LEU A 717 -9.37 -58.20 74.57
N VAL A 718 -8.56 -59.19 74.21
CA VAL A 718 -7.23 -59.41 74.80
C VAL A 718 -6.19 -58.58 74.07
N ASN A 719 -6.29 -58.55 72.74
CA ASN A 719 -5.50 -57.69 71.88
C ASN A 719 -6.45 -56.91 70.98
N ASN A 720 -6.46 -55.59 71.12
CA ASN A 720 -7.22 -54.67 70.29
C ASN A 720 -6.27 -53.60 69.75
N PRO A 721 -5.78 -53.74 68.51
CA PRO A 721 -4.86 -52.78 67.92
C PRO A 721 -5.55 -51.50 67.43
N PHE A 722 -6.87 -51.35 67.62
CA PHE A 722 -7.65 -50.21 67.15
C PHE A 722 -7.90 -49.18 68.27
N PRO A 723 -7.88 -47.86 67.99
CA PRO A 723 -7.94 -47.22 66.67
C PRO A 723 -6.66 -47.37 65.82
N ALA A 724 -6.83 -47.66 64.53
CA ALA A 724 -5.71 -47.77 63.58
C ALA A 724 -6.17 -47.52 62.13
N THR A 725 -5.24 -47.02 61.32
CA THR A 725 -5.41 -46.91 59.86
C THR A 725 -4.89 -48.17 59.18
N LEU A 726 -5.75 -48.85 58.45
CA LEU A 726 -5.42 -50.00 57.62
C LEU A 726 -5.11 -49.53 56.19
N PHE A 727 -3.90 -49.81 55.71
CA PHE A 727 -3.55 -49.62 54.31
C PHE A 727 -4.29 -50.63 53.42
N PRO A 728 -4.48 -50.36 52.12
CA PRO A 728 -5.07 -51.31 51.17
C PRO A 728 -4.45 -52.70 51.28
N GLY A 729 -5.28 -53.74 51.38
CA GLY A 729 -4.86 -55.14 51.54
C GLY A 729 -4.33 -55.52 52.93
N SER A 730 -4.21 -54.57 53.86
CA SER A 730 -3.70 -54.85 55.21
C SER A 730 -4.80 -55.33 56.15
N CYS A 731 -4.44 -56.25 57.04
CA CYS A 731 -5.31 -56.76 58.09
C CYS A 731 -4.65 -56.62 59.46
N LEU A 732 -5.44 -56.27 60.48
CA LEU A 732 -5.04 -56.36 61.87
C LEU A 732 -5.95 -57.34 62.61
N SER A 733 -5.33 -58.16 63.47
CA SER A 733 -6.02 -59.21 64.19
C SER A 733 -6.52 -58.74 65.55
N VAL A 734 -7.75 -59.11 65.89
CA VAL A 734 -8.37 -58.87 67.20
C VAL A 734 -8.56 -60.20 67.89
N LEU A 735 -7.96 -60.36 69.08
CA LEU A 735 -8.08 -61.57 69.88
C LEU A 735 -9.27 -61.44 70.84
N ILE A 736 -10.29 -62.25 70.61
CA ILE A 736 -11.50 -62.30 71.43
C ILE A 736 -11.34 -63.44 72.44
N ARG A 737 -11.54 -63.16 73.72
CA ARG A 737 -11.51 -64.15 74.80
C ARG A 737 -12.86 -64.25 75.49
N TYR A 738 -13.26 -65.49 75.72
CA TYR A 738 -14.41 -65.87 76.51
C TYR A 738 -13.97 -66.59 77.80
N LYS A 739 -14.55 -66.20 78.93
CA LYS A 739 -14.37 -66.83 80.23
C LYS A 739 -15.62 -67.63 80.59
N ALA A 740 -15.51 -68.96 80.50
CA ALA A 740 -16.60 -69.92 80.66
C ALA A 740 -17.12 -69.99 82.12
N THR A 741 -17.88 -68.98 82.51
CA THR A 741 -18.38 -68.75 83.88
C THR A 741 -19.89 -68.50 83.93
N GLU A 742 -20.55 -68.56 82.78
CA GLU A 742 -21.99 -68.40 82.64
C GLU A 742 -22.65 -69.74 82.26
N LYS A 743 -23.79 -70.03 82.89
CA LYS A 743 -24.51 -71.30 82.74
C LYS A 743 -25.30 -71.40 81.43
N CYS A 744 -25.74 -70.27 80.89
CA CYS A 744 -26.49 -70.21 79.63
C CYS A 744 -25.64 -69.48 78.60
N PRO A 745 -25.46 -70.02 77.38
CA PRO A 745 -24.76 -69.30 76.33
C PRO A 745 -25.55 -68.04 75.94
N ARG A 746 -24.84 -66.92 75.81
CA ARG A 746 -25.37 -65.68 75.25
C ARG A 746 -24.39 -65.16 74.22
N SER A 747 -24.88 -64.84 73.02
CA SER A 747 -24.09 -64.11 72.05
C SER A 747 -23.76 -62.72 72.60
N CYS A 748 -22.62 -62.18 72.16
CA CYS A 748 -22.25 -60.79 72.42
C CYS A 748 -22.03 -60.09 71.08
N GLU A 749 -22.57 -58.88 70.93
CA GLU A 749 -22.37 -58.08 69.72
C GLU A 749 -21.02 -57.34 69.80
N LEU A 750 -20.11 -57.65 68.90
CA LEU A 750 -18.88 -56.89 68.65
C LEU A 750 -19.16 -55.82 67.59
N VAL A 751 -18.95 -54.56 67.93
CA VAL A 751 -19.18 -53.40 67.06
C VAL A 751 -17.84 -52.86 66.59
N ILE A 752 -17.70 -52.75 65.28
CA ILE A 752 -16.55 -52.16 64.59
C ILE A 752 -17.05 -50.89 63.91
N THR A 753 -16.47 -49.74 64.26
CA THR A 753 -16.78 -48.44 63.65
C THR A 753 -15.59 -47.99 62.80
N SER A 754 -15.84 -47.59 61.55
CA SER A 754 -14.83 -47.12 60.60
C SER A 754 -15.33 -45.97 59.73
N ASP A 755 -14.43 -45.39 58.93
CA ASP A 755 -14.72 -44.40 57.89
C ASP A 755 -15.09 -45.02 56.52
N ASP A 756 -15.32 -46.34 56.46
CA ASP A 756 -15.95 -46.99 55.31
C ASP A 756 -17.35 -46.36 55.06
N PRO A 757 -17.58 -45.69 53.93
CA PRO A 757 -18.85 -45.02 53.63
C PRO A 757 -20.00 -45.98 53.37
N GLU A 758 -19.74 -47.22 52.92
CA GLU A 758 -20.78 -48.23 52.72
C GLU A 758 -21.11 -48.95 54.03
N THR A 759 -20.09 -49.24 54.83
CA THR A 759 -20.22 -49.96 56.11
C THR A 759 -19.56 -49.20 57.26
N PRO A 760 -20.07 -48.03 57.67
CA PRO A 760 -19.44 -47.22 58.72
C PRO A 760 -19.49 -47.89 60.10
N VAL A 761 -20.46 -48.78 60.30
CA VAL A 761 -20.58 -49.61 61.51
C VAL A 761 -20.89 -51.05 61.10
N LYS A 762 -19.97 -51.98 61.40
CA LYS A 762 -20.20 -53.43 61.27
C LYS A 762 -20.42 -54.04 62.65
N THR A 763 -21.56 -54.72 62.83
CA THR A 763 -21.84 -55.48 64.05
C THR A 763 -21.74 -56.97 63.76
N LEU A 764 -21.04 -57.72 64.60
CA LEU A 764 -20.84 -59.16 64.50
C LEU A 764 -21.28 -59.84 65.80
N ASP A 765 -22.02 -60.94 65.71
CA ASP A 765 -22.32 -61.77 66.88
C ASP A 765 -21.16 -62.72 67.15
N VAL A 766 -20.57 -62.61 68.35
CA VAL A 766 -19.61 -63.60 68.86
C VAL A 766 -20.32 -64.61 69.74
N MET A 767 -20.00 -65.89 69.56
CA MET A 767 -20.70 -67.01 70.20
C MET A 767 -19.74 -67.95 70.91
N ALA A 768 -20.08 -68.32 72.14
CA ALA A 768 -19.40 -69.32 72.94
C ALA A 768 -20.39 -69.95 73.93
N TYR A 769 -20.17 -71.19 74.34
CA TYR A 769 -20.96 -71.85 75.37
C TYR A 769 -20.07 -72.58 76.38
N THR A 770 -20.52 -72.68 77.63
CA THR A 770 -19.76 -73.36 78.70
C THR A 770 -20.11 -74.85 78.73
N ILE A 771 -19.10 -75.73 78.62
CA ILE A 771 -19.25 -77.18 78.84
C ILE A 771 -19.00 -77.49 80.32
N TRP A 772 -20.02 -78.02 81.00
CA TRP A 772 -19.93 -78.48 82.38
C TRP A 772 -19.76 -80.00 82.39
N SER A 773 -18.55 -80.50 82.67
CA SER A 773 -18.28 -81.95 82.79
C SER A 773 -18.57 -82.46 84.21
N ASP A 774 -19.10 -83.69 84.32
CA ASP A 774 -19.37 -84.42 85.58
C ASP A 774 -18.07 -84.86 86.31
N CYS A 775 -17.16 -83.92 86.57
CA CYS A 775 -16.06 -84.15 87.50
C CYS A 775 -16.60 -84.04 88.94
N GLY A 776 -16.52 -85.17 89.66
CA GLY A 776 -17.19 -85.43 90.94
C GLY A 776 -16.72 -84.59 92.12
N CYS A 777 -17.13 -83.33 92.18
CA CYS A 777 -17.11 -82.51 93.39
C CYS A 777 -18.50 -82.45 94.04
N LYS A 778 -19.13 -83.62 94.28
CA LYS A 778 -20.20 -83.71 95.29
C LYS A 778 -19.54 -83.54 96.67
N ASN A 779 -19.78 -82.39 97.29
CA ASN A 779 -19.30 -81.91 98.60
C ASN A 779 -17.97 -81.14 98.62
N CYS A 780 -17.95 -79.95 98.02
CA CYS A 780 -17.06 -78.90 98.50
C CYS A 780 -17.84 -77.57 98.61
N ASP A 781 -17.98 -77.07 99.84
CA ASP A 781 -18.75 -75.85 100.18
C ASP A 781 -18.16 -74.54 99.60
N ASP A 782 -17.01 -74.61 98.90
CA ASP A 782 -16.34 -73.46 98.31
C ASP A 782 -16.79 -73.08 96.88
N CYS A 783 -17.72 -73.82 96.26
CA CYS A 783 -18.28 -73.43 94.95
C CYS A 783 -19.32 -72.29 94.99
N ARG A 784 -19.59 -71.69 96.17
CA ARG A 784 -20.56 -70.58 96.33
C ARG A 784 -19.93 -69.20 96.53
N ARG A 785 -18.61 -69.07 96.62
CA ARG A 785 -17.93 -67.77 96.61
C ARG A 785 -16.79 -67.82 95.60
N GLY A 786 -16.77 -66.85 94.69
CA GLY A 786 -15.96 -66.86 93.48
C GLY A 786 -14.52 -67.34 93.69
N CYS A 787 -14.05 -68.20 92.79
CA CYS A 787 -12.69 -68.73 92.81
C CYS A 787 -11.65 -67.59 92.69
N GLY A 788 -11.19 -67.13 93.85
CA GLY A 788 -9.88 -66.56 94.06
C GLY A 788 -8.96 -67.63 94.62
N GLY A 789 -7.90 -67.95 93.86
CA GLY A 789 -6.64 -68.52 94.32
C GLY A 789 -6.65 -69.83 95.14
N LYS A 790 -6.46 -70.97 94.48
CA LYS A 790 -5.21 -71.77 94.49
C LYS A 790 -5.43 -73.17 93.86
N HIS A 791 -4.54 -73.48 92.91
CA HIS A 791 -4.16 -74.74 92.27
C HIS A 791 -5.03 -76.00 92.49
N HIS A 792 -5.76 -76.38 91.43
CA HIS A 792 -5.89 -77.78 91.04
C HIS A 792 -4.87 -78.05 89.93
N ASP A 793 -4.09 -79.12 90.11
CA ASP A 793 -2.90 -79.47 89.33
C ASP A 793 -3.25 -80.39 88.13
N GLU A 794 -4.27 -80.00 87.36
CA GLU A 794 -4.51 -80.49 86.00
C GLU A 794 -4.63 -79.28 85.06
N SER A 795 -3.85 -79.29 83.99
CA SER A 795 -3.56 -78.16 83.13
C SER A 795 -4.79 -77.53 82.43
N CYS A 796 -5.38 -76.44 82.95
CA CYS A 796 -6.08 -75.46 82.09
C CYS A 796 -4.99 -74.60 81.41
N SER A 797 -4.42 -75.10 80.31
CA SER A 797 -3.90 -74.22 79.26
C SER A 797 -5.08 -73.66 78.45
N ALA A 798 -4.87 -72.61 77.66
CA ALA A 798 -5.85 -72.22 76.64
C ALA A 798 -6.19 -73.47 75.83
N GLN A 799 -7.46 -73.89 75.83
CA GLN A 799 -7.86 -75.09 75.11
C GLN A 799 -7.82 -74.74 73.62
N GLY A 800 -6.96 -75.43 72.86
CA GLY A 800 -7.18 -75.58 71.42
C GLY A 800 -8.42 -76.45 71.26
N ILE A 801 -9.53 -75.85 70.85
CA ILE A 801 -10.85 -76.50 70.87
C ILE A 801 -11.19 -77.04 69.48
N ASP A 802 -11.80 -78.23 69.55
CA ASP A 802 -12.39 -79.10 68.54
C ASP A 802 -13.22 -78.38 67.46
N ALA A 803 -13.20 -78.94 66.25
CA ALA A 803 -13.88 -78.39 65.09
C ALA A 803 -15.41 -78.52 65.24
N CYS A 804 -16.08 -77.40 65.53
CA CYS A 804 -17.48 -77.25 65.17
C CYS A 804 -17.55 -76.52 63.83
N CYS A 805 -18.20 -77.21 62.88
CA CYS A 805 -18.51 -76.84 61.49
C CYS A 805 -17.52 -77.38 60.46
N GLU A 806 -17.93 -78.48 59.82
CA GLU A 806 -17.39 -78.99 58.57
C GLU A 806 -17.48 -77.90 57.49
N ASP A 807 -16.37 -77.75 56.76
CA ASP A 807 -16.26 -76.93 55.55
C ASP A 807 -17.15 -77.53 54.45
N GLU A 808 -18.23 -76.86 54.06
CA GLU A 808 -18.75 -76.98 52.69
C GLU A 808 -18.16 -75.85 51.86
N GLY A 809 -16.95 -76.10 51.36
CA GLY A 809 -16.41 -75.41 50.20
C GLY A 809 -16.97 -76.06 48.94
N HIS A 810 -17.76 -75.32 48.18
CA HIS A 810 -17.91 -75.54 46.74
C HIS A 810 -17.37 -74.32 46.01
N ASP A 811 -16.10 -74.44 45.63
CA ASP A 811 -15.51 -73.68 44.54
C ASP A 811 -16.20 -74.10 43.24
N HIS A 812 -16.70 -73.12 42.50
CA HIS A 812 -16.93 -73.22 41.06
C HIS A 812 -15.98 -72.22 40.40
N GLU A 813 -14.85 -72.75 39.93
CA GLU A 813 -14.10 -72.20 38.81
C GLU A 813 -14.90 -72.50 37.54
N GLU A 814 -15.23 -71.47 36.76
CA GLU A 814 -15.44 -71.57 35.31
C GLU A 814 -14.42 -70.61 34.69
N ASP A 815 -13.34 -71.19 34.17
CA ASP A 815 -12.61 -70.65 33.03
C ASP A 815 -13.47 -70.92 31.78
N ASP A 816 -13.62 -69.90 30.94
CA ASP A 816 -13.53 -70.10 29.49
C ASP A 816 -13.07 -68.78 28.86
N ASP A 817 -11.85 -68.85 28.34
CA ASP A 817 -11.30 -68.00 27.29
C ASP A 817 -12.24 -68.01 26.05
N ASP A 818 -12.40 -66.88 25.35
CA ASP A 818 -11.62 -66.60 24.13
C ASP A 818 -12.21 -65.46 23.26
N GLU A 819 -11.28 -64.74 22.64
CA GLU A 819 -11.36 -63.95 21.39
C GLU A 819 -12.26 -62.69 21.29
N GLY A 820 -11.59 -61.51 21.27
CA GLY A 820 -12.13 -60.22 20.80
C GLY A 820 -11.29 -59.00 21.16
#